data_AF-A0A9P6G6Z2-F1
#
_entry.id   AF-A0A9P6G6Z2-F1
#
_cell.length_a   1.000
_cell.length_b   1.000
_cell.length_c   1.000
_cell.angle_alpha   90.00
_cell.angle_beta   90.00
_cell.angle_gamma   90.00
#
_symmetry.space_group_name_H-M   'P 1'
#
loop_
_entity.id
_entity.type
_entity.pdbx_description
1 polymer ?
#
loop_
_entity_poly.entity_id
_entity_poly.type
_entity_poly.pdbx_seq_one_letter_code
_entity_poly.pdbx_strand_id
1 'polypeptide(L)'
;MASAANGSHPTATRPEVKENDIEKKLVRMQKDIADSLGHELNLYEDYCMVFICANSNDVTAPQRDAELMELMKMHVRSGDTKAHGNESLQPLQLRSVITEGAAAELTIHRSVLPSVEEEDQDGEDGLLGESPAHTSSAGESGDELVTYEPPDALAVHFEDPRTGREYGLRSSSRRQAVGYTVAARTARRSQSKSRNPPCNMDAAEDAPLASHQPCNEPGTDCDERRQRLPPITLRNLEEHADRFANTAHKYIIEVSFTVRVNSKFVVRSEKTYSREDLWLSAFEDKVEEMRSSKPSGIEGRDCTIRCTSLSYRAITRGAIWKAETIEDFGDDVSISFLDNVDRHVVSLSARSPVELVQMRLEQKLECNLIGRAFSRSQYANEPSSDKLEILTALESSAGNRTKQQIVEGRMIKRAEEKAERRAAQVEAIRTAHDHVGAINNRWRCTEEAVCTNRGGYCYVPFGQMAHYQIKAVDIEAWAQEIVIGTTNVSVESPPIKLLQHWREDEKRERDERREAERLDRAWRVEETRRRQQQQSYFLPPQLPAHAYAWPPSTAPAPPPPAPSIWPLAATNDTTNARYTASRRSPVSSSPVSGRGCADDRTVVRQFFQWLIAQQPEDDQEDYSEAARVAIDQRWTVEDIRAMSNPKGDLYTIAMGFGLKDGVIRHLREELRLFKPAYRARGGSE
;
A
#
# COMPACT_ATOMS: atom_id res chain seq x y z
N MET A 1 -32.48 -89.78 16.41
CA MET A 1 -31.31 -90.39 17.08
C MET A 1 -30.09 -89.81 16.39
N ALA A 2 -29.51 -88.74 16.93
CA ALA A 2 -28.30 -88.71 17.79
C ALA A 2 -27.05 -89.10 16.97
N SER A 3 -25.90 -88.42 16.94
CA SER A 3 -25.21 -87.50 17.85
C SER A 3 -24.09 -86.81 17.01
N ALA A 4 -23.90 -85.48 17.10
CA ALA A 4 -22.93 -84.77 17.94
C ALA A 4 -21.47 -84.73 17.41
N ALA A 5 -20.99 -83.52 17.10
CA ALA A 5 -19.65 -83.05 17.45
C ALA A 5 -19.61 -81.50 17.40
N ASN A 6 -19.35 -80.90 18.56
CA ASN A 6 -19.36 -79.47 18.87
C ASN A 6 -18.04 -78.78 18.44
N GLY A 7 -18.15 -77.57 17.90
CA GLY A 7 -17.06 -76.60 17.79
C GLY A 7 -17.60 -75.20 18.11
N SER A 8 -17.36 -74.74 19.34
CA SER A 8 -17.77 -73.42 19.83
C SER A 8 -16.74 -72.34 19.47
N HIS A 9 -17.14 -71.34 18.69
CA HIS A 9 -16.43 -70.07 18.53
C HIS A 9 -17.01 -69.00 19.48
N PRO A 10 -16.18 -68.11 20.06
CA PRO A 10 -16.64 -67.04 20.92
C PRO A 10 -17.24 -65.89 20.08
N THR A 11 -18.48 -65.54 20.38
CA THR A 11 -19.17 -64.36 19.86
C THR A 11 -18.54 -63.09 20.42
N ALA A 12 -17.95 -62.28 19.55
CA ALA A 12 -17.44 -60.95 19.87
C ALA A 12 -18.59 -60.02 20.28
N THR A 13 -18.55 -59.53 21.52
CA THR A 13 -19.40 -58.44 22.01
C THR A 13 -19.01 -57.12 21.35
N ARG A 14 -19.99 -56.51 20.69
CA ARG A 14 -19.95 -55.26 19.92
C ARG A 14 -19.76 -54.03 20.84
N PRO A 15 -18.89 -53.06 20.50
CA PRO A 15 -18.62 -51.90 21.35
C PRO A 15 -19.58 -50.73 21.05
N GLU A 16 -20.88 -50.88 21.30
CA GLU A 16 -21.86 -49.77 21.13
C GLU A 16 -21.89 -48.79 22.32
N VAL A 17 -21.18 -49.09 23.41
CA VAL A 17 -21.26 -48.28 24.66
C VAL A 17 -20.38 -47.03 24.62
N LYS A 18 -19.31 -46.99 23.82
CA LYS A 18 -18.35 -45.87 23.83
C LYS A 18 -18.76 -44.68 22.96
N GLU A 19 -19.62 -44.89 21.98
CA GLU A 19 -20.02 -43.84 21.02
C GLU A 19 -20.94 -42.80 21.67
N ASN A 20 -21.86 -43.27 22.54
CA ASN A 20 -22.78 -42.41 23.29
C ASN A 20 -22.09 -41.49 24.32
N ASP A 21 -20.91 -41.86 24.84
CA ASP A 21 -20.18 -41.03 25.79
C ASP A 21 -19.40 -39.90 25.11
N ILE A 22 -18.93 -40.12 23.89
CA ILE A 22 -18.24 -39.10 23.09
C ILE A 22 -19.24 -38.03 22.65
N GLU A 23 -20.42 -38.44 22.18
CA GLU A 23 -21.46 -37.52 21.75
C GLU A 23 -21.96 -36.64 22.91
N LYS A 24 -22.17 -37.22 24.11
CA LYS A 24 -22.50 -36.45 25.32
C LYS A 24 -21.41 -35.46 25.73
N LYS A 25 -20.13 -35.81 25.55
CA LYS A 25 -19.01 -34.92 25.86
C LYS A 25 -18.94 -33.75 24.87
N LEU A 26 -19.21 -34.01 23.59
CA LEU A 26 -19.26 -32.97 22.56
C LEU A 26 -20.37 -31.95 22.82
N VAL A 27 -21.56 -32.42 23.20
CA VAL A 27 -22.71 -31.55 23.54
C VAL A 27 -22.42 -30.68 24.77
N ARG A 28 -21.72 -31.20 25.78
CA ARG A 28 -21.29 -30.39 26.94
C ARG A 28 -20.30 -29.30 26.53
N MET A 29 -19.28 -29.64 25.75
CA MET A 29 -18.30 -28.66 25.28
C MET A 29 -18.95 -27.56 24.43
N GLN A 30 -19.87 -27.91 23.54
CA GLN A 30 -20.60 -26.92 22.73
C GLN A 30 -21.43 -25.97 23.59
N LYS A 31 -22.05 -26.48 24.66
CA LYS A 31 -22.79 -25.66 25.62
C LYS A 31 -21.86 -24.75 26.42
N ASP A 32 -20.74 -25.27 26.92
CA ASP A 32 -19.78 -24.47 27.70
C ASP A 32 -19.18 -23.33 26.85
N ILE A 33 -18.91 -23.59 25.56
CA ILE A 33 -18.47 -22.55 24.61
C ILE A 33 -19.56 -21.51 24.38
N ALA A 34 -20.82 -21.93 24.17
CA ALA A 34 -21.93 -21.00 23.96
C ALA A 34 -22.18 -20.13 25.20
N ASP A 35 -22.10 -20.71 26.40
CA ASP A 35 -22.26 -19.99 27.67
C ASP A 35 -21.08 -19.01 27.90
N SER A 36 -19.86 -19.40 27.53
CA SER A 36 -18.67 -18.52 27.57
C SER A 36 -18.80 -17.34 26.61
N LEU A 37 -19.22 -17.58 25.37
CA LEU A 37 -19.42 -16.54 24.36
C LEU A 37 -20.58 -15.60 24.74
N GLY A 38 -21.65 -16.12 25.33
CA GLY A 38 -22.74 -15.29 25.86
C GLY A 38 -22.29 -14.37 26.99
N HIS A 39 -21.36 -14.82 27.84
CA HIS A 39 -20.78 -14.00 28.90
C HIS A 39 -19.85 -12.90 28.34
N GLU A 40 -19.04 -13.21 27.32
CA GLU A 40 -18.17 -12.21 26.67
C GLU A 40 -18.98 -11.17 25.90
N LEU A 41 -20.07 -11.56 25.24
CA LEU A 41 -20.97 -10.63 24.55
C LEU A 41 -21.68 -9.67 25.53
N ASN A 42 -22.12 -10.16 26.70
CA ASN A 42 -22.70 -9.30 27.73
C ASN A 42 -21.68 -8.30 28.31
N LEU A 43 -20.41 -8.71 28.49
CA LEU A 43 -19.33 -7.79 28.89
C LEU A 43 -19.08 -6.72 27.82
N TYR A 44 -19.23 -7.07 26.54
CA TYR A 44 -19.08 -6.14 25.43
C TYR A 44 -20.24 -5.12 25.35
N GLU A 45 -21.48 -5.54 25.62
CA GLU A 45 -22.62 -4.63 25.73
C GLU A 45 -22.45 -3.64 26.89
N ASP A 46 -22.01 -4.12 28.06
CA ASP A 46 -21.71 -3.27 29.22
C ASP A 46 -20.59 -2.26 28.90
N TYR A 47 -19.55 -2.68 28.19
CA TYR A 47 -18.43 -1.81 27.80
C TYR A 47 -18.86 -0.75 26.76
N CYS A 48 -19.69 -1.13 25.79
CA CYS A 48 -20.29 -0.20 24.83
C CYS A 48 -21.15 0.86 25.53
N MET A 49 -21.93 0.48 26.55
CA MET A 49 -22.75 1.43 27.31
C MET A 49 -21.90 2.43 28.11
N VAL A 50 -20.80 1.99 28.72
CA VAL A 50 -19.83 2.88 29.39
C VAL A 50 -19.21 3.87 28.39
N PHE A 51 -18.85 3.40 27.20
CA PHE A 51 -18.25 4.24 26.15
C PHE A 51 -19.23 5.26 25.57
N ILE A 52 -20.50 4.87 25.38
CA ILE A 52 -21.57 5.76 24.90
C ILE A 52 -21.89 6.84 25.94
N CYS A 53 -22.00 6.49 27.22
CA CYS A 53 -22.23 7.47 28.30
C CYS A 53 -21.06 8.47 28.46
N ALA A 54 -19.81 8.01 28.31
CA ALA A 54 -18.64 8.89 28.39
C ALA A 54 -18.60 9.94 27.26
N ASN A 55 -19.10 9.58 26.07
CA ASN A 55 -19.02 10.40 24.86
C ASN A 55 -20.31 11.15 24.49
N SER A 56 -21.38 11.04 25.29
CA SER A 56 -22.63 11.75 25.03
C SER A 56 -22.48 13.26 25.26
N ASN A 57 -22.77 14.06 24.23
CA ASN A 57 -22.72 15.53 24.30
C ASN A 57 -23.99 16.17 24.87
N ASP A 58 -25.07 15.40 25.03
CA ASP A 58 -26.39 15.91 25.44
C ASP A 58 -26.55 16.04 26.96
N VAL A 59 -25.51 15.70 27.73
CA VAL A 59 -25.56 15.64 29.18
C VAL A 59 -24.48 16.52 29.79
N THR A 60 -24.86 17.33 30.78
CA THR A 60 -23.91 18.19 31.52
C THR A 60 -22.83 17.34 32.18
N ALA A 61 -21.58 17.83 32.23
CA ALA A 61 -20.45 17.08 32.79
C ALA A 61 -20.71 16.44 34.19
N PRO A 62 -21.38 17.12 35.15
CA PRO A 62 -21.68 16.52 36.45
C PRO A 62 -22.64 15.32 36.37
N GLN A 63 -23.54 15.34 35.39
CA GLN A 63 -24.54 14.29 35.21
C GLN A 63 -23.93 13.09 34.46
N ARG A 64 -23.00 13.32 33.53
CA ARG A 64 -22.16 12.25 32.95
C ARG A 64 -21.31 11.53 34.01
N ASP A 65 -20.67 12.30 34.89
CA ASP A 65 -19.86 11.73 35.97
C ASP A 65 -20.73 10.90 36.94
N ALA A 66 -21.96 11.33 37.22
CA ALA A 66 -22.90 10.59 38.06
C ALA A 66 -23.37 9.27 37.41
N GLU A 67 -23.70 9.29 36.10
CA GLU A 67 -24.11 8.10 35.34
C GLU A 67 -22.96 7.10 35.17
N LEU A 68 -21.75 7.59 34.87
CA LEU A 68 -20.54 6.76 34.80
C LEU A 68 -20.26 6.08 36.15
N MET A 69 -20.41 6.80 37.26
CA MET A 69 -20.23 6.23 38.60
C MET A 69 -21.29 5.19 38.97
N GLU A 70 -22.54 5.31 38.51
CA GLU A 70 -23.56 4.25 38.68
C GLU A 70 -23.25 3.01 37.83
N LEU A 71 -22.79 3.18 36.59
CA LEU A 71 -22.33 2.09 35.73
C LEU A 71 -21.14 1.34 36.35
N MET A 72 -20.15 2.06 36.87
CA MET A 72 -19.00 1.45 37.56
C MET A 72 -19.43 0.69 38.82
N LYS A 73 -20.39 1.22 39.59
CA LYS A 73 -20.96 0.51 40.76
C LYS A 73 -21.71 -0.77 40.35
N MET A 74 -22.45 -0.75 39.23
CA MET A 74 -23.08 -1.97 38.69
C MET A 74 -22.03 -3.02 38.35
N HIS A 75 -20.94 -2.61 37.70
CA HIS A 75 -19.86 -3.53 37.30
C HIS A 75 -19.16 -4.16 38.52
N VAL A 76 -18.93 -3.36 39.58
CA VAL A 76 -18.42 -3.87 40.86
C VAL A 76 -19.39 -4.84 41.53
N ARG A 77 -20.70 -4.56 41.51
CA ARG A 77 -21.72 -5.47 42.07
C ARG A 77 -21.84 -6.79 41.29
N SER A 78 -21.64 -6.77 39.98
CA SER A 78 -21.65 -7.98 39.14
C SER A 78 -20.42 -8.86 39.37
N GLY A 79 -19.27 -8.27 39.72
CA GLY A 79 -18.03 -8.98 40.05
C GLY A 79 -18.07 -9.78 41.36
N ASP A 80 -18.92 -9.39 42.32
CA ASP A 80 -18.96 -10.00 43.67
C ASP A 80 -19.75 -11.31 43.78
N THR A 81 -20.35 -11.82 42.69
CA THR A 81 -21.18 -13.05 42.75
C THR A 81 -20.42 -14.36 42.56
N LYS A 82 -19.09 -14.36 42.41
CA LYS A 82 -18.26 -15.58 42.32
C LYS A 82 -17.16 -15.62 43.38
N ALA A 83 -17.55 -15.74 44.65
CA ALA A 83 -16.66 -16.22 45.71
C ALA A 83 -17.44 -17.06 46.73
N HIS A 84 -17.89 -18.24 46.31
CA HIS A 84 -18.25 -19.33 47.22
C HIS A 84 -17.52 -20.61 46.79
N GLY A 85 -16.51 -21.00 47.57
CA GLY A 85 -15.82 -22.27 47.42
C GLY A 85 -14.44 -22.35 48.09
N ASN A 86 -14.45 -22.50 49.42
CA ASN A 86 -13.41 -23.07 50.29
C ASN A 86 -12.27 -22.21 50.88
N GLU A 87 -12.17 -22.36 52.22
CA GLU A 87 -11.05 -22.12 53.15
C GLU A 87 -10.76 -20.64 53.50
N SER A 88 -11.40 -20.11 54.55
CA SER A 88 -10.87 -20.08 55.93
C SER A 88 -9.54 -19.35 56.06
N LEU A 89 -9.57 -18.07 56.49
CA LEU A 89 -8.75 -17.48 57.56
C LEU A 89 -9.17 -16.01 57.80
N GLN A 90 -8.95 -15.54 59.04
CA GLN A 90 -9.56 -14.38 59.69
C GLN A 90 -9.11 -12.99 59.18
N PRO A 91 -9.89 -11.91 59.47
CA PRO A 91 -9.58 -10.55 59.04
C PRO A 91 -8.63 -9.84 60.01
N LEU A 92 -7.51 -9.29 59.49
CA LEU A 92 -6.71 -8.30 60.19
C LEU A 92 -6.99 -6.90 59.62
N GLN A 93 -7.25 -5.99 60.55
CA GLN A 93 -7.66 -4.62 60.36
C GLN A 93 -6.59 -3.78 59.65
N LEU A 94 -6.96 -3.09 58.57
CA LEU A 94 -6.18 -2.00 58.00
C LEU A 94 -6.46 -0.73 58.81
N ARG A 95 -5.46 -0.27 59.58
CA ARG A 95 -5.44 1.05 60.21
C ARG A 95 -4.56 1.99 59.38
N SER A 96 -5.15 3.11 59.00
CA SER A 96 -4.53 4.31 58.44
C SER A 96 -3.38 4.86 59.30
N VAL A 97 -2.23 5.22 58.71
CA VAL A 97 -1.39 6.34 59.18
C VAL A 97 -0.64 6.95 57.99
N ILE A 98 -0.89 8.24 57.78
CA ILE A 98 -0.07 9.21 57.06
C ILE A 98 1.06 9.65 58.02
N THR A 99 2.32 9.71 57.56
CA THR A 99 3.25 10.86 57.73
C THR A 99 4.66 10.55 57.20
N GLU A 100 5.12 11.46 56.33
CA GLU A 100 6.44 12.11 56.24
C GLU A 100 7.68 11.49 56.94
N GLY A 101 8.80 11.49 56.21
CA GLY A 101 10.03 12.10 56.74
C GLY A 101 11.33 11.27 56.71
N ALA A 102 12.32 11.87 56.04
CA ALA A 102 13.75 11.86 56.35
C ALA A 102 14.68 10.74 55.80
N ALA A 103 15.46 11.19 54.81
CA ALA A 103 16.89 11.00 54.58
C ALA A 103 17.76 10.27 55.64
N ALA A 104 18.58 9.33 55.17
CA ALA A 104 19.99 9.10 55.50
C ALA A 104 20.54 8.03 54.53
N GLU A 105 21.49 8.35 53.65
CA GLU A 105 22.93 8.06 53.81
C GLU A 105 23.27 6.60 54.17
N LEU A 106 23.96 5.90 53.25
CA LEU A 106 25.19 5.10 53.44
C LEU A 106 25.33 4.16 52.22
N THR A 107 26.33 4.37 51.37
CA THR A 107 27.69 3.83 51.47
C THR A 107 27.86 2.50 50.75
N ILE A 108 28.69 2.62 49.73
CA ILE A 108 29.38 1.61 48.94
C ILE A 108 29.85 0.43 49.81
N HIS A 109 29.45 -0.79 49.44
CA HIS A 109 30.24 -1.99 49.71
C HIS A 109 30.48 -2.77 48.42
N ARG A 110 31.73 -2.70 47.99
CA ARG A 110 32.38 -3.48 46.95
C ARG A 110 33.02 -4.69 47.62
N SER A 111 32.55 -5.89 47.30
CA SER A 111 33.20 -7.17 47.61
C SER A 111 32.24 -8.30 47.21
N VAL A 112 32.60 -9.48 46.72
CA VAL A 112 33.86 -10.17 46.40
C VAL A 112 33.38 -11.43 45.63
N LEU A 113 34.12 -11.85 44.61
CA LEU A 113 33.91 -13.12 43.91
C LEU A 113 33.98 -14.32 44.87
N PRO A 114 33.39 -15.46 44.49
CA PRO A 114 34.23 -16.65 44.45
C PRO A 114 34.13 -17.40 43.12
N SER A 115 35.30 -17.62 42.53
CA SER A 115 35.60 -18.76 41.67
C SER A 115 35.50 -20.07 42.46
N VAL A 116 35.17 -21.18 41.77
CA VAL A 116 35.59 -22.59 42.03
C VAL A 116 34.81 -23.50 41.06
N GLU A 117 35.50 -24.03 40.04
CA GLU A 117 35.82 -25.47 39.78
C GLU A 117 34.73 -26.13 38.91
N GLU A 118 34.98 -26.39 37.62
CA GLU A 118 35.67 -27.59 37.06
C GLU A 118 35.10 -28.91 37.59
N GLU A 119 34.28 -29.56 36.76
CA GLU A 119 34.17 -31.02 36.75
C GLU A 119 33.89 -31.51 35.31
N ASP A 120 34.89 -32.20 34.79
CA ASP A 120 34.86 -33.05 33.59
C ASP A 120 33.88 -34.22 33.78
N GLN A 121 33.21 -34.63 32.70
CA GLN A 121 32.88 -36.05 32.53
C GLN A 121 32.70 -36.44 31.07
N ASP A 122 33.64 -37.28 30.65
CA ASP A 122 33.71 -38.05 29.43
C ASP A 122 32.53 -39.02 29.26
N GLY A 123 32.23 -39.37 28.01
CA GLY A 123 31.28 -40.42 27.66
C GLY A 123 31.25 -40.69 26.16
N GLU A 124 32.25 -41.43 25.68
CA GLU A 124 32.35 -42.04 24.35
C GLU A 124 31.26 -43.09 24.07
N ASP A 125 31.32 -43.62 22.83
CA ASP A 125 30.61 -44.75 22.19
C ASP A 125 29.46 -44.27 21.29
N GLY A 126 29.58 -44.26 19.96
CA GLY A 126 30.23 -45.23 19.08
C GLY A 126 29.14 -45.93 18.27
N LEU A 127 29.20 -45.87 16.93
CA LEU A 127 29.02 -47.01 16.02
C LEU A 127 29.00 -46.59 14.54
N LEU A 128 29.75 -47.40 13.81
CA LEU A 128 30.09 -47.39 12.39
C LEU A 128 28.94 -47.85 11.48
N GLY A 129 29.06 -47.54 10.19
CA GLY A 129 28.29 -48.14 9.09
C GLY A 129 28.51 -47.37 7.79
N GLU A 130 29.70 -47.46 7.21
CA GLU A 130 30.02 -48.31 6.04
C GLU A 130 29.36 -47.86 4.71
N SER A 131 30.24 -47.49 3.78
CA SER A 131 29.98 -47.31 2.34
C SER A 131 29.59 -48.63 1.66
N PRO A 132 29.20 -48.61 0.36
CA PRO A 132 30.25 -48.83 -0.63
C PRO A 132 30.11 -48.02 -1.93
N ALA A 133 31.27 -47.82 -2.54
CA ALA A 133 31.47 -47.37 -3.91
C ALA A 133 31.05 -48.43 -4.94
N HIS A 134 30.65 -48.00 -6.13
CA HIS A 134 30.86 -48.76 -7.36
C HIS A 134 31.43 -47.88 -8.47
N THR A 135 32.38 -48.51 -9.14
CA THR A 135 33.31 -48.05 -10.18
C THR A 135 32.74 -48.22 -11.59
N SER A 136 33.24 -47.38 -12.51
CA SER A 136 33.53 -47.69 -13.93
C SER A 136 32.39 -47.96 -14.91
N SER A 137 32.35 -47.20 -16.01
CA SER A 137 32.86 -47.67 -17.32
C SER A 137 32.69 -46.63 -18.43
N ALA A 138 33.77 -46.43 -19.18
CA ALA A 138 33.79 -45.81 -20.48
C ALA A 138 32.99 -46.65 -21.51
N GLY A 139 32.40 -45.98 -22.50
CA GLY A 139 31.77 -46.59 -23.66
C GLY A 139 31.63 -45.58 -24.79
N GLU A 140 32.54 -45.69 -25.75
CA GLU A 140 32.50 -45.02 -27.07
C GLU A 140 31.35 -45.57 -27.93
N SER A 141 30.58 -44.66 -28.52
CA SER A 141 29.88 -44.80 -29.80
C SER A 141 29.34 -43.40 -30.14
N GLY A 142 29.80 -42.67 -31.16
CA GLY A 142 30.00 -43.13 -32.52
C GLY A 142 28.65 -43.11 -33.23
N ASP A 143 28.04 -41.92 -33.39
CA ASP A 143 26.86 -41.76 -34.23
C ASP A 143 26.94 -40.47 -35.07
N GLU A 144 26.57 -40.69 -36.32
CA GLU A 144 26.91 -40.01 -37.55
C GLU A 144 25.90 -38.88 -37.81
N LEU A 145 26.37 -37.64 -37.86
CA LEU A 145 25.53 -36.48 -38.11
C LEU A 145 25.23 -36.37 -39.61
N VAL A 146 24.09 -36.92 -40.03
CA VAL A 146 23.53 -36.75 -41.38
C VAL A 146 23.08 -35.30 -41.56
N THR A 147 23.84 -34.54 -42.35
CA THR A 147 23.47 -33.26 -42.94
C THR A 147 22.33 -33.44 -43.94
N TYR A 148 21.22 -32.74 -43.74
CA TYR A 148 20.10 -32.65 -44.69
C TYR A 148 20.13 -31.28 -45.38
N GLU A 149 20.37 -31.29 -46.70
CA GLU A 149 20.19 -30.14 -47.59
C GLU A 149 18.70 -29.96 -47.95
N PRO A 150 18.17 -28.72 -48.02
CA PRO A 150 16.87 -28.47 -48.64
C PRO A 150 17.02 -28.22 -50.16
N PRO A 151 16.15 -28.79 -51.01
CA PRO A 151 16.22 -28.60 -52.46
C PRO A 151 15.59 -27.30 -52.96
N ASP A 152 16.16 -26.83 -54.06
CA ASP A 152 15.76 -25.68 -54.87
C ASP A 152 14.39 -25.83 -55.57
N ALA A 153 13.74 -24.67 -55.69
CA ALA A 153 12.98 -24.13 -56.82
C ALA A 153 12.02 -25.02 -57.61
N LEU A 154 10.74 -24.62 -57.61
CA LEU A 154 9.90 -24.67 -58.81
C LEU A 154 9.14 -23.34 -58.97
N ALA A 155 9.57 -22.59 -59.99
CA ALA A 155 8.84 -21.46 -60.56
C ALA A 155 7.69 -22.00 -61.43
N VAL A 156 6.49 -21.46 -61.24
CA VAL A 156 5.38 -21.64 -62.18
C VAL A 156 4.95 -20.26 -62.67
N HIS A 157 5.30 -20.01 -63.93
CA HIS A 157 4.71 -18.99 -64.80
C HIS A 157 3.26 -19.39 -65.11
N PHE A 158 2.31 -18.45 -65.01
CA PHE A 158 1.12 -18.48 -65.86
C PHE A 158 0.62 -17.06 -66.16
N GLU A 159 0.14 -16.89 -67.38
CA GLU A 159 0.03 -15.65 -68.15
C GLU A 159 -1.22 -14.80 -67.87
N ASP A 160 -1.04 -13.50 -68.12
CA ASP A 160 -2.04 -12.44 -68.37
C ASP A 160 -3.03 -12.84 -69.50
N PRO A 161 -4.29 -12.37 -69.51
CA PRO A 161 -4.57 -11.26 -70.44
C PRO A 161 -5.69 -10.28 -70.01
N ARG A 162 -5.42 -8.99 -70.24
CA ARG A 162 -6.20 -8.00 -71.04
C ARG A 162 -6.72 -6.72 -70.34
N THR A 163 -5.94 -5.67 -70.60
CA THR A 163 -6.27 -4.40 -71.32
C THR A 163 -7.21 -3.35 -70.73
N GLY A 164 -6.65 -2.14 -70.60
CA GLY A 164 -7.32 -0.85 -70.81
C GLY A 164 -6.56 0.31 -70.16
N ARG A 165 -5.48 0.84 -70.78
CA ARG A 165 -5.42 2.21 -71.39
C ARG A 165 -5.94 3.32 -70.45
N GLU A 166 -5.22 4.40 -70.13
CA GLU A 166 -4.38 5.24 -70.99
C GLU A 166 -3.68 6.37 -70.19
N TYR A 167 -2.50 6.81 -70.71
CA TYR A 167 -1.78 8.10 -70.52
C TYR A 167 -1.46 8.62 -69.10
N GLY A 168 -0.24 9.06 -68.75
CA GLY A 168 1.00 9.29 -69.49
C GLY A 168 1.85 10.34 -68.76
N LEU A 169 3.17 10.07 -68.69
CA LEU A 169 4.30 11.03 -68.73
C LEU A 169 4.41 12.05 -67.55
N ARG A 170 5.51 12.19 -66.80
CA ARG A 170 6.92 12.38 -67.19
C ARG A 170 7.82 12.14 -65.95
N SER A 171 8.75 11.16 -65.99
CA SER A 171 10.22 11.34 -66.14
C SER A 171 10.84 12.39 -65.20
N SER A 172 11.81 12.06 -64.34
CA SER A 172 13.19 11.68 -64.71
C SER A 172 13.94 11.17 -63.46
N SER A 173 14.49 9.95 -63.46
CA SER A 173 15.90 9.62 -63.78
C SER A 173 16.94 10.10 -62.75
N ARG A 174 17.48 9.18 -61.94
CA ARG A 174 18.90 8.74 -62.09
C ARG A 174 19.28 7.60 -61.11
N ARG A 175 19.72 6.49 -61.72
CA ARG A 175 20.87 5.59 -61.41
C ARG A 175 21.46 5.72 -59.99
N GLN A 176 21.73 4.64 -59.26
CA GLN A 176 22.77 3.65 -59.62
C GLN A 176 22.67 2.42 -58.69
N ALA A 177 22.85 1.26 -59.28
CA ALA A 177 23.08 -0.02 -58.62
C ALA A 177 24.47 -0.08 -57.95
N VAL A 178 24.62 -0.86 -56.87
CA VAL A 178 25.68 -1.86 -56.64
C VAL A 178 25.21 -2.80 -55.51
N GLY A 179 25.24 -4.11 -55.74
CA GLY A 179 24.97 -5.15 -54.75
C GLY A 179 26.21 -5.61 -53.98
N TYR A 180 26.06 -6.77 -53.33
CA TYR A 180 27.04 -7.67 -52.70
C TYR A 180 27.14 -7.70 -51.16
N THR A 181 26.69 -8.87 -50.64
CA THR A 181 27.34 -9.83 -49.70
C THR A 181 27.69 -9.38 -48.27
N VAL A 182 27.11 -9.99 -47.22
CA VAL A 182 27.45 -11.25 -46.51
C VAL A 182 28.54 -11.11 -45.42
N ALA A 183 28.17 -11.63 -44.24
CA ALA A 183 28.97 -12.18 -43.14
C ALA A 183 29.72 -11.27 -42.13
N ALA A 184 29.18 -11.30 -40.90
CA ALA A 184 29.82 -11.68 -39.63
C ALA A 184 31.29 -11.27 -39.34
N ARG A 185 31.48 -10.56 -38.21
CA ARG A 185 32.46 -10.92 -37.15
C ARG A 185 32.33 -10.06 -35.88
N THR A 186 32.09 -10.75 -34.78
CA THR A 186 32.69 -10.65 -33.42
C THR A 186 33.40 -9.37 -32.95
N ALA A 187 32.95 -8.93 -31.77
CA ALA A 187 33.70 -8.47 -30.58
C ALA A 187 34.57 -7.19 -30.66
N ARG A 188 34.21 -6.17 -29.84
CA ARG A 188 35.09 -5.51 -28.86
C ARG A 188 34.37 -4.41 -28.06
N ARG A 189 34.18 -4.70 -26.76
CA ARG A 189 34.63 -3.92 -25.60
C ARG A 189 34.80 -2.39 -25.80
N SER A 190 33.89 -1.61 -25.22
CA SER A 190 34.19 -0.25 -24.76
C SER A 190 33.28 0.10 -23.57
N GLN A 191 33.86 0.06 -22.37
CA GLN A 191 33.35 0.70 -21.16
C GLN A 191 33.46 2.23 -21.33
N SER A 192 32.34 2.95 -21.33
CA SER A 192 32.33 4.41 -21.28
C SER A 192 32.13 4.91 -19.85
N LYS A 193 33.26 5.39 -19.31
CA LYS A 193 33.47 6.30 -18.18
C LYS A 193 32.29 7.22 -17.85
N SER A 194 31.75 7.06 -16.64
CA SER A 194 31.06 8.12 -15.91
C SER A 194 32.11 8.99 -15.20
N ARG A 195 32.10 10.30 -15.48
CA ARG A 195 32.94 11.32 -14.82
C ARG A 195 32.20 11.83 -13.58
N ASN A 196 32.67 11.47 -12.39
CA ASN A 196 32.46 12.26 -11.18
C ASN A 196 33.73 13.06 -10.88
N PRO A 197 33.63 14.32 -10.42
CA PRO A 197 34.79 15.08 -9.96
C PRO A 197 35.20 14.66 -8.54
N PRO A 198 36.50 14.60 -8.20
CA PRO A 198 36.96 14.26 -6.87
C PRO A 198 37.06 15.50 -5.97
N CYS A 199 36.61 15.35 -4.73
CA CYS A 199 36.96 16.23 -3.61
C CYS A 199 38.34 15.82 -3.10
N ASN A 200 39.31 16.73 -3.17
CA ASN A 200 40.65 16.56 -2.62
C ASN A 200 40.62 16.81 -1.11
N MET A 201 41.25 15.91 -0.36
CA MET A 201 41.73 16.12 1.01
C MET A 201 43.26 16.12 1.00
N ASP A 202 43.80 16.95 1.89
CA ASP A 202 45.08 16.85 2.60
C ASP A 202 46.37 17.57 2.12
N ALA A 203 47.06 18.07 3.18
CA ALA A 203 48.43 18.55 3.34
C ALA A 203 48.66 20.06 3.05
N ALA A 204 49.35 20.88 3.85
CA ALA A 204 50.25 20.71 5.01
C ALA A 204 50.38 22.09 5.72
N GLU A 205 50.48 22.19 7.05
CA GLU A 205 51.70 22.40 7.88
C GLU A 205 52.00 23.86 8.32
N ASP A 206 52.40 23.96 9.61
CA ASP A 206 53.26 24.95 10.30
C ASP A 206 52.81 26.38 10.67
N ALA A 207 52.46 26.53 11.98
CA ALA A 207 52.92 27.48 13.03
C ALA A 207 53.15 29.01 12.74
N PRO A 208 53.18 29.94 13.74
CA PRO A 208 53.17 29.76 15.20
C PRO A 208 52.19 30.66 16.01
N LEU A 209 52.16 30.36 17.32
CA LEU A 209 51.55 31.12 18.42
C LEU A 209 51.86 32.62 18.42
N ALA A 210 50.83 33.46 18.58
CA ALA A 210 50.96 34.84 19.05
C ALA A 210 49.76 35.27 19.91
N SER A 211 50.05 35.47 21.20
CA SER A 211 49.45 36.43 22.14
C SER A 211 47.97 36.80 22.00
N HIS A 212 47.13 36.24 22.87
CA HIS A 212 45.87 36.87 23.27
C HIS A 212 46.15 38.09 24.16
N GLN A 213 45.74 39.27 23.70
CA GLN A 213 45.51 40.46 24.52
C GLN A 213 44.01 40.83 24.37
N PRO A 214 43.28 41.14 25.45
CA PRO A 214 41.84 41.37 25.37
C PRO A 214 41.52 42.81 24.94
N CYS A 215 40.84 42.97 23.80
CA CYS A 215 40.21 44.23 23.43
C CYS A 215 38.80 44.28 24.04
N ASN A 216 38.67 45.11 25.08
CA ASN A 216 37.41 45.75 25.44
C ASN A 216 37.08 46.79 24.37
N GLU A 217 35.91 46.70 23.72
CA GLU A 217 34.98 47.82 23.53
C GLU A 217 33.71 47.38 22.77
N PRO A 218 32.57 48.07 22.98
CA PRO A 218 31.24 47.53 22.71
C PRO A 218 30.66 47.97 21.35
N GLY A 219 29.84 47.08 20.80
CA GLY A 219 28.61 47.43 20.08
C GLY A 219 28.77 48.13 18.73
N THR A 220 28.60 47.38 17.65
CA THR A 220 27.89 47.91 16.47
C THR A 220 27.00 46.84 15.86
N ASP A 221 25.76 47.25 15.73
CA ASP A 221 24.56 46.56 15.27
C ASP A 221 24.69 46.22 13.77
N CYS A 222 24.51 44.96 13.41
CA CYS A 222 24.50 44.48 12.02
C CYS A 222 23.47 43.35 11.89
N ASP A 223 22.17 43.65 12.02
CA ASP A 223 21.13 42.70 11.62
C ASP A 223 19.78 43.37 11.26
N GLU A 224 19.78 44.21 10.20
CA GLU A 224 18.53 44.67 9.57
C GLU A 224 18.47 44.31 8.09
N ARG A 225 18.10 43.05 7.81
CA ARG A 225 17.37 42.65 6.59
C ARG A 225 16.72 41.27 6.71
N ARG A 226 15.82 41.11 7.70
CA ARG A 226 14.79 40.06 7.64
C ARG A 226 13.44 40.70 7.38
N GLN A 227 12.85 40.32 6.25
CA GLN A 227 11.49 40.70 5.85
C GLN A 227 10.53 40.32 6.98
N ARG A 228 9.84 41.32 7.53
CA ARG A 228 8.77 41.14 8.52
C ARG A 228 7.60 40.44 7.83
N LEU A 229 7.39 39.16 8.15
CA LEU A 229 6.07 38.54 8.00
C LEU A 229 5.16 39.11 9.11
N PRO A 230 3.88 39.41 8.82
CA PRO A 230 2.97 39.94 9.82
C PRO A 230 2.75 38.92 10.96
N PRO A 231 2.51 39.40 12.20
CA PRO A 231 2.29 38.53 13.34
C PRO A 231 1.02 37.70 13.16
N ILE A 232 1.17 36.38 13.27
CA ILE A 232 0.04 35.46 13.35
C ILE A 232 -0.65 35.71 14.70
N THR A 233 -1.87 36.24 14.68
CA THR A 233 -2.67 36.47 15.88
C THR A 233 -3.23 35.14 16.40
N LEU A 234 -3.42 34.99 17.72
CA LEU A 234 -4.03 33.80 18.35
C LEU A 234 -5.39 33.44 17.72
N ARG A 235 -6.14 34.45 17.28
CA ARG A 235 -7.40 34.28 16.54
C ARG A 235 -7.22 33.54 15.21
N ASN A 236 -6.09 33.71 14.53
CA ASN A 236 -5.80 32.99 13.29
C ASN A 236 -5.41 31.52 13.53
N LEU A 237 -4.95 31.16 14.74
CA LEU A 237 -4.60 29.78 15.12
C LEU A 237 -5.84 29.03 15.61
N GLU A 238 -6.71 29.65 16.42
CA GLU A 238 -8.02 29.10 16.78
C GLU A 238 -8.93 28.96 15.56
N GLU A 239 -8.99 29.96 14.67
CA GLU A 239 -9.71 29.83 13.39
C GLU A 239 -9.09 28.78 12.45
N HIS A 240 -7.83 28.39 12.62
CA HIS A 240 -7.22 27.30 11.85
C HIS A 240 -7.54 25.93 12.45
N ALA A 241 -7.48 25.79 13.78
CA ALA A 241 -7.81 24.56 14.49
C ALA A 241 -9.30 24.22 14.38
N ASP A 242 -10.19 25.21 14.53
CA ASP A 242 -11.63 25.03 14.31
C ASP A 242 -11.95 24.77 12.83
N ARG A 243 -11.15 25.28 11.88
CA ARG A 243 -11.28 24.92 10.45
C ARG A 243 -10.85 23.50 10.14
N PHE A 244 -10.02 22.85 10.95
CA PHE A 244 -9.64 21.45 10.74
C PHE A 244 -10.56 20.48 11.50
N ALA A 245 -11.04 20.87 12.69
CA ALA A 245 -11.95 20.04 13.50
C ALA A 245 -13.42 20.09 13.04
N ASN A 246 -13.89 21.23 12.48
CA ASN A 246 -15.24 21.35 11.90
C ASN A 246 -15.32 21.09 10.38
N THR A 247 -14.24 20.64 9.75
CA THR A 247 -14.30 20.08 8.39
C THR A 247 -14.53 18.58 8.42
N ALA A 248 -15.41 18.07 9.29
CA ALA A 248 -16.11 16.82 9.01
C ALA A 248 -16.67 16.97 7.59
N HIS A 249 -16.09 16.23 6.65
CA HIS A 249 -16.24 16.54 5.25
C HIS A 249 -17.69 16.26 4.84
N LYS A 250 -18.51 17.32 4.85
CA LYS A 250 -19.93 17.28 4.55
C LYS A 250 -20.15 17.18 3.04
N TYR A 251 -19.64 16.12 2.44
CA TYR A 251 -19.97 15.74 1.07
C TYR A 251 -20.87 14.52 1.06
N ILE A 252 -21.69 14.46 0.03
CA ILE A 252 -22.60 13.35 -0.24
C ILE A 252 -21.85 12.32 -1.08
N ILE A 253 -22.13 11.04 -0.86
CA ILE A 253 -21.52 9.94 -1.61
C ILE A 253 -22.61 9.20 -2.38
N GLU A 254 -22.59 9.31 -3.71
CA GLU A 254 -23.46 8.56 -4.62
C GLU A 254 -22.76 7.26 -5.03
N VAL A 255 -23.28 6.12 -4.61
CA VAL A 255 -22.69 4.80 -4.87
C VAL A 255 -23.54 4.04 -5.88
N SER A 256 -22.95 3.68 -7.01
CA SER A 256 -23.56 2.76 -7.98
C SER A 256 -22.98 1.36 -7.83
N PHE A 257 -23.85 0.39 -7.58
CA PHE A 257 -23.55 -1.03 -7.41
C PHE A 257 -23.83 -1.80 -8.69
N THR A 258 -22.92 -2.68 -9.09
CA THR A 258 -23.07 -3.53 -10.27
C THR A 258 -22.61 -4.94 -9.95
N VAL A 259 -23.49 -5.92 -10.16
CA VAL A 259 -23.15 -7.36 -10.04
C VAL A 259 -23.13 -7.98 -11.44
N ARG A 260 -22.00 -8.61 -11.79
CA ARG A 260 -21.83 -9.36 -13.03
C ARG A 260 -21.68 -10.83 -12.75
N VAL A 261 -22.39 -11.67 -13.48
CA VAL A 261 -22.30 -13.14 -13.38
C VAL A 261 -21.78 -13.68 -14.71
N ASN A 262 -20.67 -14.42 -14.67
CA ASN A 262 -20.04 -15.01 -15.86
C ASN A 262 -19.83 -13.96 -16.98
N SER A 263 -19.31 -12.79 -16.58
CA SER A 263 -19.07 -11.61 -17.43
C SER A 263 -20.32 -10.93 -18.02
N LYS A 264 -21.52 -11.42 -17.74
CA LYS A 264 -22.78 -10.78 -18.14
C LYS A 264 -23.27 -9.84 -17.05
N PHE A 265 -23.77 -8.66 -17.44
CA PHE A 265 -24.42 -7.74 -16.52
C PHE A 265 -25.74 -8.31 -16.06
N VAL A 266 -26.01 -8.23 -14.77
CA VAL A 266 -27.21 -8.82 -14.19
C VAL A 266 -28.05 -7.80 -13.42
N VAL A 267 -27.46 -7.12 -12.43
CA VAL A 267 -28.20 -6.20 -11.57
C VAL A 267 -27.39 -4.92 -11.35
N ARG A 268 -28.08 -3.77 -11.41
CA ARG A 268 -27.54 -2.45 -11.05
C ARG A 268 -28.45 -1.80 -10.00
N SER A 269 -27.84 -1.19 -9.01
CA SER A 269 -28.53 -0.39 -7.98
C SER A 269 -27.75 0.89 -7.71
N GLU A 270 -28.41 1.94 -7.26
CA GLU A 270 -27.79 3.21 -6.88
C GLU A 270 -28.31 3.60 -5.50
N LYS A 271 -27.42 4.09 -4.63
CA LYS A 271 -27.78 4.54 -3.29
C LYS A 271 -26.87 5.70 -2.88
N THR A 272 -27.45 6.64 -2.16
CA THR A 272 -26.77 7.84 -1.68
C THR A 272 -26.53 7.73 -0.19
N TYR A 273 -25.34 8.08 0.26
CA TYR A 273 -24.91 8.06 1.65
C TYR A 273 -24.37 9.43 2.05
N SER A 274 -24.51 9.79 3.32
CA SER A 274 -23.67 10.83 3.91
C SER A 274 -22.27 10.25 4.18
N ARG A 275 -21.23 11.09 4.24
CA ARG A 275 -19.89 10.62 4.60
C ARG A 275 -19.84 10.03 6.02
N GLU A 276 -20.64 10.54 6.95
CA GLU A 276 -20.69 10.11 8.35
C GLU A 276 -21.37 8.73 8.51
N ASP A 277 -22.35 8.43 7.66
CA ASP A 277 -23.11 7.17 7.70
C ASP A 277 -22.48 6.07 6.83
N LEU A 278 -21.42 6.38 6.07
CA LEU A 278 -20.86 5.44 5.11
C LEU A 278 -19.80 4.53 5.73
N TRP A 279 -20.11 3.23 5.76
CA TRP A 279 -19.19 2.13 6.06
C TRP A 279 -19.23 1.10 4.93
N LEU A 280 -18.12 0.39 4.64
CA LEU A 280 -18.14 -0.60 3.56
C LEU A 280 -18.98 -1.84 3.89
N SER A 281 -19.28 -2.11 5.17
CA SER A 281 -20.28 -3.12 5.56
C SER A 281 -21.65 -2.85 4.93
N ALA A 282 -22.06 -1.58 4.81
CA ALA A 282 -23.29 -1.20 4.11
C ALA A 282 -23.23 -1.51 2.60
N PHE A 283 -22.02 -1.64 2.02
CA PHE A 283 -21.85 -2.09 0.64
C PHE A 283 -21.99 -3.60 0.53
N GLU A 284 -21.44 -4.35 1.48
CA GLU A 284 -21.59 -5.80 1.56
C GLU A 284 -23.07 -6.18 1.65
N ASP A 285 -23.81 -5.58 2.58
CA ASP A 285 -25.25 -5.80 2.75
C ASP A 285 -26.01 -5.53 1.45
N LYS A 286 -25.69 -4.42 0.76
CA LYS A 286 -26.37 -4.05 -0.48
C LYS A 286 -26.05 -5.02 -1.62
N VAL A 287 -24.80 -5.49 -1.69
CA VAL A 287 -24.36 -6.47 -2.68
C VAL A 287 -25.01 -7.83 -2.41
N GLU A 288 -25.13 -8.23 -1.15
CA GLU A 288 -25.79 -9.47 -0.75
C GLU A 288 -27.30 -9.42 -1.01
N GLU A 289 -27.94 -8.28 -0.74
CA GLU A 289 -29.33 -8.00 -1.15
C GLU A 289 -29.47 -8.15 -2.68
N MET A 290 -28.55 -7.58 -3.47
CA MET A 290 -28.56 -7.70 -4.93
C MET A 290 -28.33 -9.13 -5.42
N ARG A 291 -27.49 -9.92 -4.74
CA ARG A 291 -27.27 -11.35 -5.06
C ARG A 291 -28.49 -12.19 -4.76
N SER A 292 -29.12 -11.94 -3.61
CA SER A 292 -30.33 -12.62 -3.18
C SER A 292 -31.57 -12.20 -3.98
N SER A 293 -31.51 -11.06 -4.68
CA SER A 293 -32.61 -10.58 -5.50
C SER A 293 -32.90 -11.52 -6.69
N LYS A 294 -34.17 -11.82 -6.94
CA LYS A 294 -34.62 -12.65 -8.08
C LYS A 294 -34.04 -12.24 -9.45
N PRO A 295 -33.85 -10.94 -9.78
CA PRO A 295 -33.19 -10.51 -11.02
C PRO A 295 -31.76 -11.03 -11.20
N SER A 296 -31.06 -11.39 -10.11
CA SER A 296 -29.70 -11.94 -10.18
C SER A 296 -29.66 -13.30 -10.90
N GLY A 297 -30.73 -14.09 -10.81
CA GLY A 297 -30.75 -15.48 -11.28
C GLY A 297 -29.67 -16.37 -10.63
N ILE A 298 -29.12 -15.94 -9.49
CA ILE A 298 -28.09 -16.64 -8.71
C ILE A 298 -28.71 -17.52 -7.64
N GLU A 299 -29.97 -17.26 -7.25
CA GLU A 299 -30.65 -17.97 -6.17
C GLU A 299 -30.50 -19.50 -6.29
N GLY A 300 -29.90 -20.12 -5.28
CA GLY A 300 -29.62 -21.55 -5.22
C GLY A 300 -28.42 -22.05 -6.03
N ARG A 301 -27.53 -21.18 -6.50
CA ARG A 301 -26.32 -21.55 -7.25
C ARG A 301 -25.05 -21.26 -6.45
N ASP A 302 -24.11 -22.20 -6.50
CA ASP A 302 -22.76 -21.99 -5.98
C ASP A 302 -22.01 -21.00 -6.89
N CYS A 303 -21.77 -19.81 -6.35
CA CYS A 303 -21.04 -18.75 -7.02
C CYS A 303 -19.80 -18.38 -6.22
N THR A 304 -18.69 -18.19 -6.93
CA THR A 304 -17.43 -17.72 -6.35
C THR A 304 -17.21 -16.27 -6.73
N ILE A 305 -16.82 -15.45 -5.75
CA ILE A 305 -16.45 -14.05 -5.99
C ILE A 305 -15.09 -14.06 -6.66
N ARG A 306 -15.01 -13.53 -7.88
CA ARG A 306 -13.74 -13.43 -8.63
C ARG A 306 -13.01 -12.14 -8.33
N CYS A 307 -13.74 -11.04 -8.18
CA CYS A 307 -13.18 -9.71 -7.98
C CYS A 307 -14.26 -8.76 -7.45
N THR A 308 -13.87 -7.95 -6.46
CA THR A 308 -14.60 -6.75 -6.02
C THR A 308 -13.73 -5.55 -6.38
N SER A 309 -14.19 -4.74 -7.32
CA SER A 309 -13.50 -3.51 -7.73
C SER A 309 -14.31 -2.30 -7.28
N LEU A 310 -13.70 -1.41 -6.51
CA LEU A 310 -14.27 -0.15 -6.10
C LEU A 310 -13.58 0.98 -6.86
N SER A 311 -14.33 1.96 -7.33
CA SER A 311 -13.74 3.15 -7.92
C SER A 311 -14.50 4.37 -7.48
N TYR A 312 -13.80 5.49 -7.31
CA TYR A 312 -14.41 6.73 -6.84
C TYR A 312 -13.87 7.94 -7.59
N ARG A 313 -14.67 9.00 -7.62
CA ARG A 313 -14.26 10.33 -8.09
C ARG A 313 -14.98 11.41 -7.30
N ALA A 314 -14.25 12.45 -6.91
CA ALA A 314 -14.84 13.68 -6.38
C ALA A 314 -15.33 14.55 -7.55
N ILE A 315 -16.61 14.91 -7.58
CA ILE A 315 -17.23 15.66 -8.69
C ILE A 315 -16.71 17.09 -8.71
N THR A 316 -15.63 17.27 -9.46
CA THR A 316 -14.97 18.54 -9.76
C THR A 316 -14.73 18.63 -11.27
N ARG A 317 -14.42 19.83 -11.77
CA ARG A 317 -14.05 19.99 -13.19
C ARG A 317 -12.78 19.18 -13.48
N GLY A 318 -12.91 18.12 -14.28
CA GLY A 318 -11.81 17.21 -14.63
C GLY A 318 -11.61 16.04 -13.67
N ALA A 319 -12.64 15.65 -12.91
CA ALA A 319 -12.59 14.50 -12.01
C ALA A 319 -12.24 13.18 -12.74
N ILE A 320 -11.16 12.53 -12.30
CA ILE A 320 -10.72 11.23 -12.80
C ILE A 320 -11.19 10.14 -11.83
N TRP A 321 -11.64 9.01 -12.37
CA TRP A 321 -11.94 7.81 -11.57
C TRP A 321 -10.65 7.20 -11.03
N LYS A 322 -10.53 7.10 -9.71
CA LYS A 322 -9.52 6.30 -9.05
C LYS A 322 -10.10 4.93 -8.76
N ALA A 323 -9.41 3.87 -9.21
CA ALA A 323 -9.82 2.50 -8.98
C ALA A 323 -8.95 1.89 -7.87
N GLU A 324 -9.60 1.15 -6.98
CA GLU A 324 -8.99 0.46 -5.85
C GLU A 324 -9.60 -0.94 -5.82
N THR A 325 -8.74 -1.96 -5.75
CA THR A 325 -9.20 -3.34 -5.65
C THR A 325 -9.29 -3.66 -4.17
N ILE A 326 -10.43 -4.19 -3.74
CA ILE A 326 -10.68 -4.48 -2.34
C ILE A 326 -10.89 -5.99 -2.21
N GLU A 327 -10.18 -6.60 -1.26
CA GLU A 327 -10.22 -8.04 -1.04
C GLU A 327 -11.41 -8.46 -0.19
N ASP A 328 -11.77 -7.65 0.82
CA ASP A 328 -12.89 -7.87 1.73
C ASP A 328 -13.60 -6.54 2.10
N PHE A 329 -14.63 -6.60 2.94
CA PHE A 329 -15.35 -5.43 3.44
C PHE A 329 -15.02 -5.15 4.92
N GLY A 330 -13.82 -5.53 5.38
CA GLY A 330 -13.40 -5.37 6.77
C GLY A 330 -13.30 -3.91 7.21
N ASP A 331 -13.39 -3.68 8.52
CA ASP A 331 -13.36 -2.32 9.09
C ASP A 331 -12.03 -1.59 8.81
N ASP A 332 -10.90 -2.29 8.93
CA ASP A 332 -9.58 -1.71 8.64
C ASP A 332 -9.46 -1.23 7.18
N VAL A 333 -9.98 -2.05 6.26
CA VAL A 333 -10.00 -1.73 4.82
C VAL A 333 -10.98 -0.59 4.53
N SER A 334 -12.11 -0.55 5.25
CA SER A 334 -13.08 0.54 5.19
C SER A 334 -12.48 1.88 5.61
N ILE A 335 -11.80 1.91 6.76
CA ILE A 335 -11.16 3.11 7.29
C ILE A 335 -10.08 3.59 6.32
N SER A 336 -9.18 2.69 5.90
CA SER A 336 -8.09 3.02 4.97
C SER A 336 -8.60 3.56 3.63
N PHE A 337 -9.64 2.94 3.07
CA PHE A 337 -10.26 3.37 1.82
C PHE A 337 -10.93 4.74 1.96
N LEU A 338 -11.74 4.95 3.00
CA LEU A 338 -12.44 6.22 3.21
C LEU A 338 -11.45 7.35 3.54
N ASP A 339 -10.37 7.07 4.26
CA ASP A 339 -9.27 8.02 4.48
C ASP A 339 -8.57 8.41 3.18
N ASN A 340 -8.41 7.47 2.23
CA ASN A 340 -7.88 7.77 0.90
C ASN A 340 -8.85 8.70 0.14
N VAL A 341 -10.16 8.48 0.25
CA VAL A 341 -11.19 9.32 -0.34
C VAL A 341 -11.18 10.72 0.29
N ASP A 342 -11.12 10.82 1.60
CA ASP A 342 -11.08 12.09 2.34
C ASP A 342 -9.83 12.89 1.99
N ARG A 343 -8.65 12.26 2.02
CA ARG A 343 -7.40 12.90 1.58
C ARG A 343 -7.49 13.42 0.15
N HIS A 344 -8.14 12.65 -0.73
CA HIS A 344 -8.39 13.09 -2.11
C HIS A 344 -9.34 14.30 -2.18
N VAL A 345 -10.44 14.27 -1.43
CA VAL A 345 -11.40 15.37 -1.34
C VAL A 345 -10.75 16.63 -0.77
N VAL A 346 -9.97 16.53 0.31
CA VAL A 346 -9.22 17.65 0.90
C VAL A 346 -8.27 18.27 -0.12
N SER A 347 -7.52 17.43 -0.84
CA SER A 347 -6.56 17.89 -1.85
C SER A 347 -7.22 18.69 -2.98
N LEU A 348 -8.46 18.36 -3.33
CA LEU A 348 -9.24 19.05 -4.36
C LEU A 348 -9.97 20.28 -3.80
N SER A 349 -10.42 20.20 -2.55
CA SER A 349 -11.14 21.27 -1.84
C SER A 349 -10.33 22.55 -1.72
N ALA A 350 -9.00 22.45 -1.73
CA ALA A 350 -8.10 23.61 -1.80
C ALA A 350 -8.34 24.50 -3.05
N ARG A 351 -8.93 23.96 -4.12
CA ARG A 351 -9.21 24.69 -5.37
C ARG A 351 -10.69 24.96 -5.58
N SER A 352 -11.55 24.02 -5.19
CA SER A 352 -13.00 24.11 -5.33
C SER A 352 -13.65 23.22 -4.30
N PRO A 353 -14.66 23.68 -3.55
CA PRO A 353 -15.37 22.83 -2.60
C PRO A 353 -15.96 21.62 -3.33
N VAL A 354 -15.79 20.43 -2.73
CA VAL A 354 -16.35 19.17 -3.24
C VAL A 354 -17.60 18.86 -2.43
N GLU A 355 -18.77 18.90 -3.08
CA GLU A 355 -20.05 18.60 -2.44
C GLU A 355 -20.49 17.15 -2.66
N LEU A 356 -19.97 16.50 -3.71
CA LEU A 356 -20.42 15.18 -4.15
C LEU A 356 -19.23 14.30 -4.57
N VAL A 357 -19.20 13.09 -4.04
CA VAL A 357 -18.30 12.01 -4.47
C VAL A 357 -19.14 10.91 -5.11
N GLN A 358 -18.75 10.47 -6.31
CA GLN A 358 -19.37 9.32 -6.95
C GLN A 358 -18.49 8.10 -6.78
N MET A 359 -19.09 7.00 -6.34
CA MET A 359 -18.47 5.70 -6.18
C MET A 359 -19.13 4.65 -7.08
N ARG A 360 -18.34 3.67 -7.50
CA ARG A 360 -18.72 2.57 -8.37
C ARG A 360 -18.16 1.28 -7.80
N LEU A 361 -19.04 0.45 -7.27
CA LEU A 361 -18.72 -0.89 -6.82
C LEU A 361 -19.16 -1.87 -7.91
N GLU A 362 -18.20 -2.59 -8.47
CA GLU A 362 -18.45 -3.67 -9.41
C GLU A 362 -17.95 -4.99 -8.81
N GLN A 363 -18.86 -5.95 -8.67
CA GLN A 363 -18.53 -7.29 -8.21
C GLN A 363 -18.75 -8.31 -9.33
N LYS A 364 -17.71 -9.09 -9.60
CA LYS A 364 -17.71 -10.14 -10.62
C LYS A 364 -17.81 -11.50 -9.94
N LEU A 365 -18.89 -12.20 -10.25
CA LEU A 365 -19.20 -13.53 -9.77
C LEU A 365 -19.00 -14.53 -10.92
N GLU A 366 -18.38 -15.65 -10.60
CA GLU A 366 -18.37 -16.82 -11.46
C GLU A 366 -19.25 -17.88 -10.81
N CYS A 367 -20.36 -18.17 -11.47
CA CYS A 367 -21.27 -19.22 -11.05
C CYS A 367 -21.01 -20.44 -11.91
N ASN A 368 -20.83 -21.59 -11.26
CA ASN A 368 -20.76 -22.85 -11.96
C ASN A 368 -22.08 -23.01 -12.73
N LEU A 369 -21.99 -22.93 -14.06
CA LEU A 369 -23.14 -23.23 -14.91
C LEU A 369 -23.52 -24.67 -14.56
N ILE A 370 -24.73 -24.87 -14.03
CA ILE A 370 -25.31 -26.21 -13.90
C ILE A 370 -25.37 -26.75 -15.35
N GLY A 371 -24.35 -27.51 -15.75
CA GLY A 371 -24.26 -28.14 -17.07
C GLY A 371 -25.30 -29.24 -17.29
N ARG A 372 -26.47 -29.16 -16.63
CA ARG A 372 -27.35 -30.32 -16.41
C ARG A 372 -28.85 -30.13 -16.63
N ALA A 373 -29.35 -29.04 -17.22
CA ALA A 373 -30.80 -28.98 -17.55
C ALA A 373 -31.13 -28.64 -19.01
N PHE A 374 -30.21 -28.06 -19.79
CA PHE A 374 -30.47 -27.70 -21.19
C PHE A 374 -29.42 -28.18 -22.18
N SER A 375 -28.55 -29.11 -21.75
CA SER A 375 -27.87 -30.01 -22.70
C SER A 375 -28.99 -30.78 -23.38
N ARG A 376 -29.44 -30.27 -24.53
CA ARG A 376 -30.42 -30.87 -25.41
C ARG A 376 -30.21 -32.37 -25.43
N SER A 377 -31.30 -33.10 -25.31
CA SER A 377 -31.48 -34.48 -25.75
C SER A 377 -30.92 -34.69 -27.16
N GLN A 378 -29.60 -34.76 -27.30
CA GLN A 378 -28.96 -35.36 -28.45
C GLN A 378 -28.98 -36.85 -28.16
N TYR A 379 -30.07 -37.44 -28.63
CA TYR A 379 -30.21 -38.85 -28.96
C TYR A 379 -29.92 -39.82 -27.82
N ALA A 380 -31.00 -40.13 -27.08
CA ALA A 380 -31.21 -41.48 -26.60
C ALA A 380 -31.21 -42.43 -27.81
N ASN A 381 -30.04 -43.03 -28.07
CA ASN A 381 -29.86 -44.34 -28.66
C ASN A 381 -28.66 -44.97 -27.94
N GLU A 382 -29.00 -45.88 -27.02
CA GLU A 382 -28.31 -47.03 -26.38
C GLU A 382 -26.93 -47.50 -26.91
N PRO A 383 -26.18 -48.46 -26.27
CA PRO A 383 -26.50 -49.27 -25.07
C PRO A 383 -25.38 -49.41 -24.00
N SER A 384 -25.79 -49.93 -22.84
CA SER A 384 -25.20 -50.99 -22.01
C SER A 384 -23.69 -51.34 -22.03
N SER A 385 -23.21 -51.65 -20.81
CA SER A 385 -22.19 -52.65 -20.43
C SER A 385 -20.77 -52.16 -20.10
N ASP A 386 -20.41 -52.40 -18.83
CA ASP A 386 -19.12 -52.83 -18.30
C ASP A 386 -17.84 -52.12 -18.78
N LYS A 387 -17.41 -51.10 -18.03
CA LYS A 387 -15.99 -50.71 -17.98
C LYS A 387 -15.62 -50.15 -16.61
N LEU A 388 -15.39 -51.03 -15.63
CA LEU A 388 -14.75 -50.67 -14.36
C LEU A 388 -13.31 -51.20 -14.22
N GLU A 389 -12.77 -51.93 -15.20
CA GLU A 389 -11.43 -52.55 -15.10
C GLU A 389 -10.38 -52.03 -16.11
N ILE A 390 -10.65 -50.94 -16.84
CA ILE A 390 -9.73 -50.42 -17.86
C ILE A 390 -9.30 -48.98 -17.54
N LEU A 391 -8.81 -48.72 -16.33
CA LEU A 391 -8.12 -47.46 -16.03
C LEU A 391 -6.62 -47.65 -15.73
N THR A 392 -6.14 -48.88 -15.55
CA THR A 392 -4.73 -49.14 -15.21
C THR A 392 -3.87 -49.57 -16.40
N ALA A 393 -4.44 -49.79 -17.58
CA ALA A 393 -3.71 -50.34 -18.75
C ALA A 393 -3.58 -49.37 -19.96
N LEU A 394 -4.02 -48.11 -19.84
CA LEU A 394 -4.11 -47.17 -20.98
C LEU A 394 -3.10 -46.01 -20.96
N GLU A 395 -2.13 -45.98 -20.03
CA GLU A 395 -1.06 -44.97 -20.04
C GLU A 395 -0.06 -45.13 -21.20
N SER A 396 -0.12 -46.23 -21.96
CA SER A 396 0.80 -46.48 -23.08
C SER A 396 0.18 -46.27 -24.48
N SER A 397 -1.08 -45.85 -24.60
CA SER A 397 -1.68 -45.55 -25.91
C SER A 397 -1.69 -44.05 -26.19
N ALA A 398 -0.68 -43.58 -26.91
CA ALA A 398 -0.57 -42.22 -27.45
C ALA A 398 -1.57 -41.93 -28.59
N GLY A 399 -2.81 -42.42 -28.47
CA GLY A 399 -3.87 -42.29 -29.47
C GLY A 399 -4.92 -41.28 -29.05
N ASN A 400 -4.99 -40.15 -29.75
CA ASN A 400 -6.14 -39.24 -29.87
C ASN A 400 -6.92 -38.94 -28.58
N ARG A 401 -6.27 -38.26 -27.62
CA ARG A 401 -6.99 -37.60 -26.51
C ARG A 401 -7.98 -36.60 -27.10
N THR A 402 -9.24 -36.68 -26.69
CA THR A 402 -10.27 -35.75 -27.14
C THR A 402 -9.93 -34.34 -26.65
N LYS A 403 -10.33 -33.29 -27.39
CA LYS A 403 -10.09 -31.89 -26.98
C LYS A 403 -10.56 -31.61 -25.54
N GLN A 404 -11.61 -32.30 -25.10
CA GLN A 404 -12.15 -32.21 -23.75
C GLN A 404 -11.19 -32.76 -22.68
N GLN A 405 -10.59 -33.94 -22.91
CA GLN A 405 -9.60 -34.52 -21.99
C GLN A 405 -8.34 -33.63 -21.86
N ILE A 406 -7.96 -32.91 -22.91
CA ILE A 406 -6.85 -31.96 -22.87
C ILE A 406 -7.21 -30.75 -21.99
N VAL A 407 -8.44 -30.25 -22.07
CA VAL A 407 -8.92 -29.13 -21.25
C VAL A 407 -9.04 -29.53 -19.78
N GLU A 408 -9.63 -30.70 -19.50
CA GLU A 408 -9.76 -31.25 -18.14
C GLU A 408 -8.37 -31.48 -17.51
N GLY A 409 -7.42 -32.06 -18.24
CA GLY A 409 -6.05 -32.23 -17.75
C GLY A 409 -5.35 -30.90 -17.42
N ARG A 410 -5.59 -29.84 -18.20
CA ARG A 410 -5.06 -28.50 -17.88
C ARG A 410 -5.73 -27.88 -16.66
N MET A 411 -7.02 -28.15 -16.45
CA MET A 411 -7.75 -27.65 -15.27
C MET A 411 -7.27 -28.35 -13.99
N ILE A 412 -7.09 -29.67 -14.03
CA ILE A 412 -6.55 -30.45 -12.92
C ILE A 412 -5.14 -29.95 -12.56
N LYS A 413 -4.26 -29.80 -13.56
CA LYS A 413 -2.89 -29.29 -13.32
C LYS A 413 -2.88 -27.90 -12.67
N ARG A 414 -3.76 -26.97 -13.09
CA ARG A 414 -3.89 -25.65 -12.46
C ARG A 414 -4.45 -25.74 -11.03
N ALA A 415 -5.36 -26.69 -10.77
CA ALA A 415 -5.90 -26.92 -9.44
C ALA A 415 -4.83 -27.48 -8.50
N GLU A 416 -4.00 -28.41 -8.98
CA GLU A 416 -2.85 -28.96 -8.26
C GLU A 416 -1.81 -27.88 -7.98
N GLU A 417 -1.39 -27.10 -8.98
CA GLU A 417 -0.46 -25.96 -8.78
C GLU A 417 -1.02 -24.94 -7.77
N LYS A 418 -2.33 -24.69 -7.77
CA LYS A 418 -2.98 -23.81 -6.80
C LYS A 418 -3.02 -24.43 -5.39
N ALA A 419 -3.26 -25.73 -5.29
CA ALA A 419 -3.26 -26.45 -4.02
C ALA A 419 -1.85 -26.49 -3.41
N GLU A 420 -0.82 -26.72 -4.23
CA GLU A 420 0.59 -26.69 -3.84
C GLU A 420 1.00 -25.31 -3.33
N ARG A 421 0.62 -24.23 -4.04
CA ARG A 421 0.86 -22.85 -3.55
C ARG A 421 0.19 -22.56 -2.22
N ARG A 422 -1.04 -23.04 -2.02
CA ARG A 422 -1.75 -22.90 -0.73
C ARG A 422 -1.06 -23.68 0.38
N ALA A 423 -0.63 -24.91 0.09
CA ALA A 423 0.11 -25.72 1.05
C ALA A 423 1.43 -25.06 1.46
N ALA A 424 2.19 -24.54 0.49
CA ALA A 424 3.43 -23.79 0.75
C ALA A 424 3.17 -22.51 1.56
N GLN A 425 2.06 -21.80 1.30
CA GLN A 425 1.68 -20.62 2.06
C GLN A 425 1.32 -20.95 3.52
N VAL A 426 0.56 -22.02 3.76
CA VAL A 426 0.22 -22.48 5.12
C VAL A 426 1.47 -22.88 5.89
N GLU A 427 2.40 -23.59 5.25
CA GLU A 427 3.67 -23.96 5.86
C GLU A 427 4.52 -22.73 6.20
N ALA A 428 4.59 -21.74 5.30
CA ALA A 428 5.29 -20.48 5.55
C ALA A 428 4.69 -19.71 6.75
N ILE A 429 3.35 -19.68 6.89
CA ILE A 429 2.69 -19.06 8.04
C ILE A 429 3.03 -19.80 9.34
N ARG A 430 3.01 -21.14 9.32
CA ARG A 430 3.36 -21.96 10.49
C ARG A 430 4.80 -21.70 10.95
N THR A 431 5.75 -21.75 10.02
CA THR A 431 7.17 -21.46 10.33
C THR A 431 7.38 -20.03 10.83
N ALA A 432 6.66 -19.05 10.28
CA ALA A 432 6.70 -17.67 10.79
C ALA A 432 6.20 -17.59 12.24
N HIS A 433 5.10 -18.27 12.57
CA HIS A 433 4.58 -18.30 13.93
C HIS A 433 5.57 -18.94 14.93
N ASP A 434 6.27 -20.00 14.53
CA ASP A 434 7.32 -20.61 15.36
C ASP A 434 8.48 -19.62 15.62
N HIS A 435 8.87 -18.84 14.60
CA HIS A 435 9.88 -17.79 14.76
C HIS A 435 9.40 -16.63 15.65
N VAL A 436 8.12 -16.24 15.59
CA VAL A 436 7.53 -15.25 16.53
C VAL A 436 7.69 -15.72 17.97
N GLY A 437 7.36 -16.98 18.26
CA GLY A 437 7.56 -17.56 19.60
C GLY A 437 9.02 -17.56 20.04
N ALA A 438 9.94 -17.91 19.15
CA ALA A 438 11.38 -17.90 19.43
C ALA A 438 11.91 -16.48 19.71
N ILE A 439 11.50 -15.47 18.93
CA ILE A 439 11.87 -14.06 19.11
C ILE A 439 11.32 -13.55 20.45
N ASN A 440 10.04 -13.81 20.76
CA ASN A 440 9.41 -13.41 22.03
C ASN A 440 10.18 -13.97 23.24
N ASN A 441 10.52 -15.27 23.21
CA ASN A 441 11.25 -15.91 24.30
C ASN A 441 12.68 -15.36 24.44
N ARG A 442 13.34 -15.04 23.32
CA ARG A 442 14.71 -14.53 23.31
C ARG A 442 14.82 -13.10 23.83
N TRP A 443 13.86 -12.24 23.48
CA TRP A 443 13.92 -10.79 23.70
C TRP A 443 12.95 -10.29 24.76
N ARG A 444 12.43 -11.17 25.62
CA ARG A 444 11.71 -10.77 26.82
C ARG A 444 12.66 -9.97 27.73
N CYS A 445 12.27 -8.74 28.05
CA CYS A 445 13.07 -7.87 28.90
C CYS A 445 13.07 -8.39 30.34
N THR A 446 14.25 -8.68 30.88
CA THR A 446 14.45 -9.12 32.27
C THR A 446 14.86 -7.99 33.21
N GLU A 447 15.24 -6.83 32.66
CA GLU A 447 15.77 -5.69 33.41
C GLU A 447 14.67 -4.72 33.83
N GLU A 448 13.78 -5.14 34.72
CA GLU A 448 12.68 -4.29 35.22
C GLU A 448 13.15 -2.99 35.89
N ALA A 449 14.36 -2.98 36.44
CA ALA A 449 14.92 -1.81 37.13
C ALA A 449 15.42 -0.70 36.20
N VAL A 450 15.84 -1.05 34.98
CA VAL A 450 16.49 -0.13 34.03
C VAL A 450 15.57 0.18 32.85
N CYS A 451 14.77 -0.80 32.42
CA CYS A 451 13.90 -0.66 31.26
C CYS A 451 12.48 -0.26 31.67
N THR A 452 11.96 0.78 31.02
CA THR A 452 10.59 1.27 31.23
C THR A 452 9.52 0.33 30.66
N ASN A 453 9.91 -0.71 29.90
CA ASN A 453 8.99 -1.61 29.19
C ASN A 453 8.36 -2.70 30.07
N ARG A 454 8.58 -2.70 31.40
CA ARG A 454 7.86 -3.52 32.42
C ARG A 454 7.58 -4.98 32.01
N GLY A 455 8.60 -5.71 31.58
CA GLY A 455 8.46 -7.12 31.19
C GLY A 455 7.95 -7.36 29.75
N GLY A 456 7.84 -6.31 28.93
CA GLY A 456 7.65 -6.41 27.49
C GLY A 456 8.88 -6.92 26.74
N TYR A 457 8.88 -6.78 25.41
CA TYR A 457 9.97 -7.25 24.55
C TYR A 457 10.90 -6.09 24.18
N CYS A 458 12.21 -6.28 24.39
CA CYS A 458 13.23 -5.27 24.11
C CYS A 458 14.41 -5.88 23.37
N TYR A 459 14.86 -5.20 22.31
CA TYR A 459 16.12 -5.49 21.66
C TYR A 459 17.22 -4.67 22.33
N VAL A 460 18.30 -5.33 22.74
CA VAL A 460 19.46 -4.71 23.37
C VAL A 460 20.68 -4.96 22.48
N PRO A 461 21.21 -3.93 21.78
CA PRO A 461 22.39 -4.11 20.96
C PRO A 461 23.59 -4.49 21.82
N PHE A 462 24.42 -5.41 21.33
CA PHE A 462 25.62 -5.84 22.04
C PHE A 462 26.49 -4.65 22.48
N GLY A 463 26.80 -4.60 23.78
CA GLY A 463 27.66 -3.57 24.37
C GLY A 463 26.97 -2.22 24.64
N GLN A 464 25.68 -2.08 24.37
CA GLN A 464 24.90 -0.89 24.70
C GLN A 464 23.86 -1.21 25.77
N MET A 465 23.65 -0.29 26.71
CA MET A 465 22.59 -0.37 27.72
C MET A 465 21.26 0.22 27.20
N ALA A 466 21.14 0.41 25.89
CA ALA A 466 19.96 0.98 25.25
C ALA A 466 18.96 -0.14 24.94
N HIS A 467 17.74 -0.01 25.47
CA HIS A 467 16.64 -0.93 25.22
C HIS A 467 15.72 -0.35 24.14
N TYR A 468 15.60 -1.04 23.02
CA TYR A 468 14.65 -0.70 21.96
C TYR A 468 13.37 -1.51 22.17
N GLN A 469 12.24 -0.85 22.40
CA GLN A 469 10.95 -1.53 22.54
C GLN A 469 10.57 -2.20 21.21
N ILE A 470 10.32 -3.51 21.25
CA ILE A 470 9.87 -4.30 20.10
C ILE A 470 8.35 -4.40 20.16
N LYS A 471 7.64 -3.88 19.16
CA LYS A 471 6.18 -4.02 19.07
C LYS A 471 5.82 -5.39 18.50
N ALA A 472 4.59 -5.87 18.75
CA ALA A 472 4.12 -7.15 18.21
C ALA A 472 4.24 -7.21 16.67
N VAL A 473 3.87 -6.11 15.99
CA VAL A 473 4.00 -5.97 14.52
C VAL A 473 5.46 -6.09 14.05
N ASP A 474 6.42 -5.59 14.83
CA ASP A 474 7.84 -5.68 14.50
C ASP A 474 8.34 -7.13 14.60
N ILE A 475 7.82 -7.90 15.55
CA ILE A 475 8.16 -9.32 15.76
C ILE A 475 7.63 -10.18 14.62
N GLU A 476 6.39 -9.93 14.19
CA GLU A 476 5.79 -10.62 13.05
C GLU A 476 6.54 -10.32 11.74
N ALA A 477 6.85 -9.05 11.48
CA ALA A 477 7.64 -8.65 10.31
C ALA A 477 9.05 -9.27 10.33
N TRP A 478 9.69 -9.31 11.49
CA TRP A 478 10.98 -9.97 11.68
C TRP A 478 10.89 -11.48 11.40
N ALA A 479 9.91 -12.17 11.97
CA ALA A 479 9.71 -13.60 11.73
C ALA A 479 9.49 -13.93 10.24
N GLN A 480 8.72 -13.11 9.52
CA GLN A 480 8.52 -13.27 8.08
C GLN A 480 9.83 -13.12 7.27
N GLU A 481 10.68 -12.15 7.63
CA GLU A 481 11.99 -11.96 6.97
C GLU A 481 12.94 -13.15 7.22
N ILE A 482 12.81 -13.85 8.35
CA ILE A 482 13.54 -15.11 8.59
C ILE A 482 13.03 -16.21 7.64
N VAL A 483 11.72 -16.37 7.49
CA VAL A 483 11.11 -17.37 6.59
C VAL A 483 11.47 -17.11 5.12
N ILE A 484 11.55 -15.85 4.71
CA ILE A 484 11.99 -15.44 3.36
C ILE A 484 13.47 -15.82 3.12
N GLY A 485 14.26 -16.00 4.19
CA GLY A 485 15.68 -16.32 4.11
C GLY A 485 16.53 -15.09 3.79
N THR A 486 16.12 -13.89 4.22
CA THR A 486 16.90 -12.67 4.02
C THR A 486 18.23 -12.80 4.76
N THR A 487 19.34 -12.65 4.03
CA THR A 487 20.69 -12.73 4.60
C THR A 487 20.85 -11.72 5.73
N ASN A 488 21.39 -12.15 6.87
CA ASN A 488 21.62 -11.36 8.10
C ASN A 488 20.37 -11.09 8.97
N VAL A 489 19.29 -11.86 8.79
CA VAL A 489 18.15 -11.87 9.73
C VAL A 489 18.13 -13.22 10.43
N SER A 490 18.12 -13.21 11.77
CA SER A 490 18.03 -14.40 12.59
C SER A 490 17.21 -14.11 13.84
N VAL A 491 16.88 -15.11 14.66
CA VAL A 491 16.22 -14.89 15.97
C VAL A 491 17.09 -14.01 16.89
N GLU A 492 18.41 -14.00 16.70
CA GLU A 492 19.37 -13.23 17.49
C GLU A 492 19.65 -11.83 16.95
N SER A 493 19.25 -11.52 15.72
CA SER A 493 19.51 -10.22 15.13
C SER A 493 18.33 -9.75 14.30
N PRO A 494 17.70 -8.61 14.67
CA PRO A 494 16.60 -8.05 13.91
C PRO A 494 17.05 -7.58 12.53
N PRO A 495 16.11 -7.42 11.58
CA PRO A 495 16.42 -6.88 10.26
C PRO A 495 17.05 -5.49 10.37
N ILE A 496 18.06 -5.21 9.53
CA ILE A 496 18.77 -3.92 9.52
C ILE A 496 17.79 -2.74 9.32
N LYS A 497 16.75 -2.94 8.51
CA LYS A 497 15.71 -1.92 8.27
C LYS A 497 14.97 -1.56 9.57
N LEU A 498 14.67 -2.55 10.41
CA LEU A 498 13.98 -2.36 11.68
C LEU A 498 14.89 -1.61 12.68
N LEU A 499 16.18 -1.95 12.72
CA LEU A 499 17.17 -1.21 13.51
C LEU A 499 17.32 0.25 13.07
N GLN A 500 17.30 0.51 11.77
CA GLN A 500 17.32 1.88 11.24
C GLN A 500 16.06 2.65 11.66
N HIS A 501 14.89 2.02 11.54
CA HIS A 501 13.62 2.60 11.94
C HIS A 501 13.63 2.98 13.43
N TRP A 502 14.06 2.10 14.32
CA TRP A 502 14.14 2.42 15.75
C TRP A 502 15.12 3.56 16.08
N ARG A 503 16.26 3.64 15.38
CA ARG A 503 17.22 4.75 15.55
C ARG A 503 16.65 6.07 15.04
N GLU A 504 15.89 6.04 13.96
CA GLU A 504 15.20 7.22 13.42
C GLU A 504 14.07 7.67 14.34
N ASP A 505 13.33 6.73 14.92
CA ASP A 505 12.26 6.99 15.88
C ASP A 505 12.81 7.63 17.18
N GLU A 506 13.91 7.11 17.75
CA GLU A 506 14.59 7.75 18.88
C GLU A 506 15.07 9.16 18.55
N LYS A 507 15.60 9.35 17.33
CA LYS A 507 16.04 10.67 16.88
C LYS A 507 14.85 11.62 16.75
N ARG A 508 13.74 11.14 16.17
CA ARG A 508 12.50 11.91 16.02
C ARG A 508 11.93 12.31 17.37
N GLU A 509 11.82 11.38 18.32
CA GLU A 509 11.33 11.68 19.68
C GLU A 509 12.25 12.70 20.39
N ARG A 510 13.57 12.58 20.21
CA ARG A 510 14.53 13.54 20.77
C ARG A 510 14.35 14.93 20.15
N ASP A 511 14.12 15.01 18.85
CA ASP A 511 13.93 16.29 18.15
C ASP A 511 12.57 16.91 18.49
N GLU A 512 11.50 16.11 18.60
CA GLU A 512 10.18 16.53 19.09
C GLU A 512 10.25 17.04 20.54
N ARG A 513 10.99 16.36 21.42
CA ARG A 513 11.22 16.80 22.80
C ARG A 513 11.95 18.13 22.85
N ARG A 514 12.99 18.31 22.02
CA ARG A 514 13.70 19.59 21.89
C ARG A 514 12.79 20.70 21.37
N GLU A 515 11.91 20.39 20.42
CA GLU A 515 10.94 21.35 19.91
C GLU A 515 9.89 21.73 20.96
N ALA A 516 9.35 20.75 21.70
CA ALA A 516 8.44 20.97 22.81
C ALA A 516 9.09 21.84 23.91
N GLU A 517 10.34 21.56 24.29
CA GLU A 517 11.10 22.39 25.23
C GLU A 517 11.34 23.81 24.69
N ARG A 518 11.56 23.97 23.39
CA ARG A 518 11.70 25.29 22.75
C ARG A 518 10.38 26.06 22.78
N LEU A 519 9.26 25.40 22.47
CA LEU A 519 7.93 26.01 22.51
C LEU A 519 7.54 26.39 23.93
N ASP A 520 7.77 25.53 24.91
CA ASP A 520 7.51 25.82 26.32
C ASP A 520 8.39 26.99 26.82
N ARG A 521 9.68 27.02 26.45
CA ARG A 521 10.55 28.18 26.74
C ARG A 521 10.02 29.47 26.11
N ALA A 522 9.59 29.42 24.85
CA ALA A 522 9.01 30.59 24.17
C ALA A 522 7.72 31.06 24.87
N TRP A 523 6.85 30.13 25.26
CA TRP A 523 5.64 30.41 26.01
C TRP A 523 5.92 31.08 27.36
N ARG A 524 6.89 30.56 28.14
CA ARG A 524 7.30 31.17 29.42
C ARG A 524 7.84 32.60 29.25
N VAL A 525 8.59 32.86 28.18
CA VAL A 525 9.09 34.22 27.87
C VAL A 525 7.92 35.15 27.54
N GLU A 526 6.97 34.72 26.72
CA GLU A 526 5.80 35.54 26.37
C GLU A 526 4.89 35.80 27.58
N GLU A 527 4.64 34.78 28.43
CA GLU A 527 3.87 34.97 29.66
C GLU A 527 4.56 35.95 30.61
N THR A 528 5.89 35.91 30.71
CA THR A 528 6.67 36.89 31.48
C THR A 528 6.52 38.29 30.90
N ARG A 529 6.57 38.43 29.57
CA ARG A 529 6.36 39.71 28.88
C ARG A 529 4.94 40.26 29.14
N ARG A 530 3.92 39.40 29.09
CA ARG A 530 2.53 39.76 29.37
C ARG A 530 2.37 40.25 30.81
N ARG A 531 2.99 39.59 31.78
CA ARG A 531 3.01 40.03 33.18
C ARG A 531 3.69 41.39 33.36
N GLN A 532 4.82 41.63 32.70
CA GLN A 532 5.49 42.94 32.74
C GLN A 532 4.62 44.05 32.14
N GLN A 533 3.93 43.79 31.01
CA GLN A 533 3.00 44.75 30.42
C GLN A 533 1.85 45.06 31.39
N GLN A 534 1.24 44.06 32.03
CA GLN A 534 0.19 44.30 33.02
C GLN A 534 0.69 45.11 34.23
N GLN A 535 1.91 44.86 34.72
CA GLN A 535 2.49 45.67 35.80
C GLN A 535 2.72 47.13 35.38
N SER A 536 3.09 47.39 34.12
CA SER A 536 3.27 48.76 33.62
C SER A 536 1.98 49.60 33.62
N TYR A 537 0.80 48.95 33.52
CA TYR A 537 -0.49 49.63 33.62
C TYR A 537 -0.93 49.97 35.06
N PHE A 538 -0.35 49.32 36.07
CA PHE A 538 -0.69 49.55 37.49
C PHE A 538 0.21 50.55 38.20
N LEU A 539 1.27 51.05 37.54
CA LEU A 539 2.00 52.20 38.07
C LEU A 539 1.07 53.41 37.98
N PRO A 540 0.68 54.02 39.14
CA PRO A 540 -0.09 55.24 39.11
C PRO A 540 0.66 56.26 38.26
N PRO A 541 -0.04 57.05 37.43
CA PRO A 541 0.58 58.16 36.72
C PRO A 541 1.41 58.91 37.75
N GLN A 542 2.73 58.92 37.57
CA GLN A 542 3.63 59.70 38.40
C GLN A 542 3.11 61.12 38.31
N LEU A 543 2.37 61.55 39.34
CA LEU A 543 1.92 62.93 39.44
C LEU A 543 3.19 63.75 39.26
N PRO A 544 3.22 64.70 38.30
CA PRO A 544 4.42 65.44 37.97
C PRO A 544 4.98 65.97 39.29
N ALA A 545 6.16 65.46 39.66
CA ALA A 545 6.83 65.85 40.88
C ALA A 545 6.89 67.36 40.85
N HIS A 546 6.10 68.00 41.70
CA HIS A 546 6.01 69.43 41.77
C HIS A 546 7.43 69.95 41.89
N ALA A 547 7.81 70.74 40.89
CA ALA A 547 9.02 71.52 40.83
C ALA A 547 9.00 72.54 41.98
N TYR A 548 9.28 72.08 43.19
CA TYR A 548 9.97 72.90 44.16
C TYR A 548 11.45 72.64 43.96
N ALA A 549 12.09 73.59 43.26
CA ALA A 549 13.25 74.32 43.77
C ALA A 549 14.32 74.56 42.69
N TRP A 550 14.54 75.86 42.46
CA TRP A 550 15.76 76.54 42.00
C TRP A 550 15.94 76.80 40.51
N PRO A 551 16.23 78.07 40.13
CA PRO A 551 16.49 78.47 38.75
C PRO A 551 17.90 78.02 38.32
N PRO A 552 18.05 77.26 37.21
CA PRO A 552 19.34 77.06 36.61
C PRO A 552 19.68 78.24 35.69
N SER A 553 20.90 78.74 35.89
CA SER A 553 21.58 79.74 35.08
C SER A 553 21.51 79.43 33.58
N THR A 554 21.13 80.44 32.81
CA THR A 554 21.15 80.49 31.35
C THR A 554 22.55 80.19 30.79
N ALA A 555 22.68 79.11 30.01
CA ALA A 555 23.74 78.94 29.02
C ALA A 555 23.11 78.40 27.72
N PRO A 556 23.36 79.02 26.56
CA PRO A 556 22.69 78.67 25.30
C PRO A 556 23.32 77.44 24.64
N ALA A 557 22.50 76.44 24.33
CA ALA A 557 22.87 75.29 23.51
C ALA A 557 22.74 75.62 22.01
N PRO A 558 23.65 75.11 21.15
CA PRO A 558 23.65 75.37 19.71
C PRO A 558 22.56 74.59 18.93
N PRO A 559 22.17 75.05 17.72
CA PRO A 559 21.10 74.46 16.93
C PRO A 559 21.49 73.12 16.26
N PRO A 560 20.51 72.22 16.00
CA PRO A 560 20.76 70.94 15.34
C PRO A 560 21.07 71.10 13.83
N PRO A 561 21.94 70.25 13.25
CA PRO A 561 22.26 70.29 11.82
C PRO A 561 21.10 69.75 10.95
N ALA A 562 20.91 70.42 9.80
CA ALA A 562 19.88 70.14 8.81
C ALA A 562 20.11 68.82 8.04
N PRO A 563 19.05 68.14 7.55
CA PRO A 563 19.19 66.94 6.73
C PRO A 563 19.70 67.26 5.32
N SER A 564 20.79 66.60 4.92
CA SER A 564 21.39 66.70 3.58
C SER A 564 20.51 66.02 2.51
N ILE A 565 20.03 66.82 1.57
CA ILE A 565 19.38 66.41 0.33
C ILE A 565 20.48 65.96 -0.65
N TRP A 566 20.42 64.71 -1.12
CA TRP A 566 21.28 64.21 -2.18
C TRP A 566 20.63 64.42 -3.56
N PRO A 567 21.40 64.84 -4.60
CA PRO A 567 20.85 65.15 -5.92
C PRO A 567 20.71 63.93 -6.83
N LEU A 568 19.69 63.99 -7.67
CA LEU A 568 19.47 63.15 -8.85
C LEU A 568 20.71 63.11 -9.75
N ALA A 569 21.20 61.92 -10.07
CA ALA A 569 22.09 61.67 -11.18
C ALA A 569 21.31 61.06 -12.35
N ALA A 570 21.40 61.74 -13.48
CA ALA A 570 20.81 61.40 -14.76
C ALA A 570 21.36 60.06 -15.31
N THR A 571 20.46 59.28 -15.92
CA THR A 571 20.86 58.23 -16.86
C THR A 571 20.26 58.51 -18.22
N ASN A 572 21.16 58.52 -19.20
CA ASN A 572 21.01 58.94 -20.57
C ASN A 572 19.94 58.15 -21.35
N ASP A 573 19.08 58.90 -22.04
CA ASP A 573 18.35 58.44 -23.21
C ASP A 573 19.32 58.21 -24.37
N THR A 574 19.34 56.98 -24.90
CA THR A 574 19.88 56.70 -26.23
C THR A 574 18.91 55.78 -26.95
N THR A 575 18.04 56.44 -27.71
CA THR A 575 17.55 56.04 -29.04
C THR A 575 17.91 54.62 -29.51
N ASN A 576 16.91 53.74 -29.49
CA ASN A 576 16.72 52.77 -30.57
C ASN A 576 15.23 52.48 -30.76
N ALA A 577 14.63 53.27 -31.66
CA ALA A 577 13.40 52.91 -32.33
C ALA A 577 13.67 51.73 -33.27
N ARG A 578 13.05 50.56 -33.03
CA ARG A 578 12.82 49.53 -34.06
C ARG A 578 11.79 48.50 -33.59
N TYR A 579 10.70 48.44 -34.36
CA TYR A 579 9.72 47.35 -34.47
C TYR A 579 8.97 46.91 -33.20
N THR A 580 7.82 47.55 -32.97
CA THR A 580 6.65 46.94 -32.35
C THR A 580 6.03 45.90 -33.29
N ALA A 581 6.76 44.82 -33.58
CA ALA A 581 6.14 43.59 -34.07
C ALA A 581 5.49 42.90 -32.86
N SER A 582 4.16 42.94 -32.85
CA SER A 582 3.27 42.18 -31.97
C SER A 582 3.76 40.73 -31.82
N ARG A 583 4.50 40.45 -30.74
CA ARG A 583 4.72 39.08 -30.27
C ARG A 583 3.40 38.60 -29.70
N ARG A 584 2.52 38.13 -30.58
CA ARG A 584 1.51 37.14 -30.20
C ARG A 584 2.28 35.99 -29.54
N SER A 585 2.04 35.78 -28.26
CA SER A 585 2.46 34.57 -27.56
C SER A 585 2.16 33.38 -28.45
N PRO A 586 3.09 32.42 -28.65
CA PRO A 586 2.81 31.25 -29.46
C PRO A 586 1.57 30.56 -28.88
N VAL A 587 0.48 30.61 -29.64
CA VAL A 587 -0.76 29.92 -29.34
C VAL A 587 -0.38 28.46 -29.15
N SER A 588 -0.56 27.95 -27.93
CA SER A 588 -0.34 26.56 -27.57
C SER A 588 -1.01 25.68 -28.63
N SER A 589 -0.18 24.99 -29.41
CA SER A 589 -0.57 24.29 -30.65
C SER A 589 -1.22 22.93 -30.40
N SER A 590 -1.89 22.74 -29.24
CA SER A 590 -2.50 21.47 -28.84
C SER A 590 -4.01 21.56 -28.60
N PRO A 591 -4.84 21.52 -29.66
CA PRO A 591 -6.29 21.38 -29.57
C PRO A 591 -6.75 19.91 -29.43
N VAL A 592 -5.84 18.93 -29.45
CA VAL A 592 -6.19 17.49 -29.26
C VAL A 592 -5.99 17.07 -27.79
N SER A 593 -5.72 18.03 -26.91
CA SER A 593 -5.56 17.80 -25.47
C SER A 593 -6.17 18.96 -24.71
N GLY A 594 -7.38 19.37 -25.11
CA GLY A 594 -8.25 20.17 -24.26
C GLY A 594 -8.52 19.36 -23.01
N ARG A 595 -7.78 19.67 -21.94
CA ARG A 595 -7.67 18.89 -20.71
C ARG A 595 -9.05 18.83 -20.04
N GLY A 596 -9.81 17.75 -20.31
CA GLY A 596 -11.18 17.58 -19.83
C GLY A 596 -12.22 17.17 -20.88
N CYS A 597 -11.87 17.02 -22.17
CA CYS A 597 -12.80 16.42 -23.12
C CYS A 597 -12.89 14.92 -22.85
N ALA A 598 -14.09 14.43 -22.58
CA ALA A 598 -14.42 13.05 -22.20
C ALA A 598 -14.23 12.03 -23.35
N ASP A 599 -13.36 12.33 -24.31
CA ASP A 599 -13.39 11.77 -25.65
C ASP A 599 -12.09 11.09 -26.08
N ASP A 600 -11.19 10.71 -25.17
CA ASP A 600 -10.01 9.94 -25.57
C ASP A 600 -10.38 8.61 -26.25
N ARG A 601 -11.52 8.00 -25.89
CA ARG A 601 -12.01 6.77 -26.53
C ARG A 601 -12.66 6.98 -27.89
N THR A 602 -13.44 8.05 -28.04
CA THR A 602 -14.07 8.41 -29.33
C THR A 602 -13.01 8.89 -30.30
N VAL A 603 -12.01 9.64 -29.83
CA VAL A 603 -10.82 10.03 -30.60
C VAL A 603 -10.00 8.82 -31.02
N VAL A 604 -9.78 7.83 -30.14
CA VAL A 604 -9.09 6.58 -30.53
C VAL A 604 -9.92 5.79 -31.56
N ARG A 605 -11.25 5.71 -31.41
CA ARG A 605 -12.12 5.07 -32.41
C ARG A 605 -12.07 5.80 -33.76
N GLN A 606 -12.15 7.13 -33.76
CA GLN A 606 -12.05 7.96 -34.95
C GLN A 606 -10.66 7.88 -35.58
N PHE A 607 -9.61 7.76 -34.77
CA PHE A 607 -8.23 7.54 -35.22
C PHE A 607 -8.11 6.22 -35.98
N PHE A 608 -8.57 5.10 -35.39
CA PHE A 608 -8.51 3.80 -36.08
C PHE A 608 -9.43 3.74 -37.30
N GLN A 609 -10.62 4.34 -37.25
CA GLN A 609 -11.50 4.43 -38.42
C GLN A 609 -10.86 5.22 -39.57
N TRP A 610 -10.21 6.35 -39.24
CA TRP A 610 -9.43 7.12 -40.22
C TRP A 610 -8.24 6.30 -40.74
N LEU A 611 -7.51 5.63 -39.85
CA LEU A 611 -6.32 4.86 -40.20
C LEU A 611 -6.67 3.71 -41.14
N ILE A 612 -7.66 2.87 -40.82
CA ILE A 612 -8.11 1.74 -41.65
C ILE A 612 -8.53 2.24 -43.05
N ALA A 613 -9.18 3.40 -43.14
CA ALA A 613 -9.58 3.97 -44.43
C ALA A 613 -8.41 4.44 -45.30
N GLN A 614 -7.21 4.64 -44.74
CA GLN A 614 -6.00 5.00 -45.50
C GLN A 614 -5.18 3.77 -45.95
N GLN A 615 -5.43 2.59 -45.40
CA GLN A 615 -4.62 1.40 -45.66
C GLN A 615 -5.12 0.62 -46.90
N PRO A 616 -4.22 -0.01 -47.66
CA PRO A 616 -4.60 -0.91 -48.75
C PRO A 616 -5.40 -2.11 -48.21
N GLU A 617 -6.24 -2.72 -49.06
CA GLU A 617 -7.18 -3.78 -48.67
C GLU A 617 -6.50 -4.96 -47.94
N ASP A 618 -5.29 -5.34 -48.37
CA ASP A 618 -4.50 -6.42 -47.76
C ASP A 618 -4.11 -6.15 -46.29
N ASP A 619 -3.90 -4.88 -45.91
CA ASP A 619 -3.47 -4.49 -44.57
C ASP A 619 -4.65 -4.08 -43.67
N GLN A 620 -5.84 -3.87 -44.23
CA GLN A 620 -7.00 -3.39 -43.47
C GLN A 620 -7.41 -4.34 -42.33
N GLU A 621 -7.23 -5.64 -42.50
CA GLU A 621 -7.56 -6.63 -41.48
C GLU A 621 -6.69 -6.47 -40.22
N ASP A 622 -5.37 -6.28 -40.41
CA ASP A 622 -4.42 -6.12 -39.30
C ASP A 622 -4.72 -4.86 -38.47
N TYR A 623 -5.04 -3.74 -39.12
CA TYR A 623 -5.41 -2.50 -38.43
C TYR A 623 -6.81 -2.57 -37.81
N SER A 624 -7.72 -3.36 -38.39
CA SER A 624 -9.05 -3.63 -37.80
C SER A 624 -8.94 -4.46 -36.52
N GLU A 625 -8.04 -5.45 -36.49
CA GLU A 625 -7.74 -6.21 -35.29
C GLU A 625 -7.08 -5.32 -34.21
N ALA A 626 -6.11 -4.51 -34.59
CA ALA A 626 -5.50 -3.53 -33.67
C ALA A 626 -6.54 -2.56 -33.10
N ALA A 627 -7.50 -2.09 -33.91
CA ALA A 627 -8.59 -1.24 -33.46
C ALA A 627 -9.49 -1.94 -32.43
N ARG A 628 -9.83 -3.21 -32.66
CA ARG A 628 -10.63 -4.02 -31.74
C ARG A 628 -9.92 -4.17 -30.40
N VAL A 629 -8.64 -4.56 -30.42
CA VAL A 629 -7.82 -4.71 -29.19
C VAL A 629 -7.72 -3.37 -28.45
N ALA A 630 -7.46 -2.27 -29.16
CA ALA A 630 -7.37 -0.95 -28.56
C ALA A 630 -8.67 -0.52 -27.86
N ILE A 631 -9.83 -0.81 -28.46
CA ILE A 631 -11.15 -0.52 -27.89
C ILE A 631 -11.44 -1.42 -26.68
N ASP A 632 -11.17 -2.72 -26.80
CA ASP A 632 -11.44 -3.71 -25.74
C ASP A 632 -10.56 -3.45 -24.51
N GLN A 633 -9.28 -3.17 -24.72
CA GLN A 633 -8.31 -2.83 -23.66
C GLN A 633 -8.39 -1.36 -23.23
N ARG A 634 -9.31 -0.58 -23.81
CA ARG A 634 -9.59 0.82 -23.46
C ARG A 634 -8.34 1.71 -23.55
N TRP A 635 -7.50 1.49 -24.55
CA TRP A 635 -6.30 2.28 -24.78
C TRP A 635 -6.64 3.76 -25.03
N THR A 636 -5.80 4.62 -24.49
CA THR A 636 -5.85 6.07 -24.68
C THR A 636 -4.86 6.52 -25.75
N VAL A 637 -4.96 7.78 -26.18
CA VAL A 637 -3.99 8.40 -27.10
C VAL A 637 -2.58 8.42 -26.50
N GLU A 638 -2.46 8.48 -25.18
CA GLU A 638 -1.17 8.41 -24.47
C GLU A 638 -0.59 7.00 -24.52
N ASP A 639 -1.42 5.97 -24.33
CA ASP A 639 -1.00 4.57 -24.44
C ASP A 639 -0.48 4.26 -25.84
N ILE A 640 -1.20 4.69 -26.88
CA ILE A 640 -0.76 4.55 -28.29
C ILE A 640 0.58 5.25 -28.52
N ARG A 641 0.83 6.39 -27.87
CA ARG A 641 2.13 7.05 -27.93
C ARG A 641 3.22 6.26 -27.20
N ALA A 642 2.91 5.71 -26.03
CA ALA A 642 3.82 4.92 -25.21
C ALA A 642 4.22 3.59 -25.88
N MET A 643 3.31 2.98 -26.65
CA MET A 643 3.55 1.77 -27.45
C MET A 643 4.63 1.92 -28.53
N SER A 644 5.02 3.13 -28.88
CA SER A 644 6.16 3.34 -29.79
C SER A 644 7.51 2.95 -29.21
N ASN A 645 7.60 2.74 -27.89
CA ASN A 645 8.80 2.24 -27.26
C ASN A 645 8.77 0.69 -27.29
N PRO A 646 9.61 0.02 -28.09
CA PRO A 646 9.61 -1.45 -28.19
C PRO A 646 10.04 -2.15 -26.90
N LYS A 647 10.58 -1.40 -25.93
CA LYS A 647 10.93 -1.91 -24.59
C LYS A 647 9.86 -1.60 -23.54
N GLY A 648 8.77 -0.92 -23.90
CA GLY A 648 7.72 -0.56 -22.96
C GLY A 648 6.76 -1.73 -22.71
N ASP A 649 6.26 -1.83 -21.48
CA ASP A 649 5.34 -2.91 -21.07
C ASP A 649 4.08 -2.94 -21.96
N LEU A 650 3.55 -1.77 -22.36
CA LEU A 650 2.40 -1.67 -23.26
C LEU A 650 2.67 -2.25 -24.65
N TYR A 651 3.90 -2.16 -25.15
CA TYR A 651 4.28 -2.77 -26.42
C TYR A 651 4.33 -4.30 -26.30
N THR A 652 4.88 -4.83 -25.20
CA THR A 652 4.89 -6.28 -24.91
C THR A 652 3.47 -6.82 -24.75
N ILE A 653 2.60 -6.08 -24.08
CA ILE A 653 1.17 -6.41 -23.93
C ILE A 653 0.48 -6.45 -25.30
N ALA A 654 0.71 -5.44 -26.16
CA ALA A 654 0.16 -5.39 -27.51
C ALA A 654 0.59 -6.58 -28.38
N MET A 655 1.87 -6.98 -28.31
CA MET A 655 2.33 -8.22 -28.97
C MET A 655 1.71 -9.48 -28.38
N GLY A 656 1.42 -9.49 -27.07
CA GLY A 656 0.70 -10.58 -26.41
C GLY A 656 -0.73 -10.79 -26.93
N PHE A 657 -1.35 -9.76 -27.52
CA PHE A 657 -2.63 -9.86 -28.21
C PHE A 657 -2.52 -10.32 -29.68
N GLY A 658 -1.32 -10.69 -30.15
CA GLY A 658 -1.09 -11.16 -31.51
C GLY A 658 -0.95 -10.06 -32.56
N LEU A 659 -0.85 -8.79 -32.14
CA LEU A 659 -0.64 -7.68 -33.08
C LEU A 659 0.76 -7.76 -33.70
N LYS A 660 0.85 -7.58 -35.03
CA LYS A 660 2.13 -7.58 -35.75
C LYS A 660 2.99 -6.38 -35.31
N ASP A 661 4.30 -6.61 -35.14
CA ASP A 661 5.26 -5.58 -34.71
C ASP A 661 5.23 -4.32 -35.59
N GLY A 662 5.18 -4.52 -36.92
CA GLY A 662 5.12 -3.41 -37.88
C GLY A 662 3.94 -2.48 -37.63
N VAL A 663 2.76 -3.04 -37.35
CA VAL A 663 1.54 -2.27 -37.05
C VAL A 663 1.74 -1.40 -35.81
N ILE A 664 2.22 -1.99 -34.72
CA ILE A 664 2.39 -1.29 -33.43
C ILE A 664 3.36 -0.12 -33.55
N ARG A 665 4.49 -0.30 -34.27
CA ARG A 665 5.48 0.77 -34.48
C ARG A 665 4.93 1.92 -35.32
N HIS A 666 4.08 1.61 -36.30
CA HIS A 666 3.49 2.60 -37.20
C HIS A 666 2.41 3.46 -36.52
N LEU A 667 1.72 2.95 -35.49
CA LEU A 667 0.62 3.68 -34.82
C LEU A 667 1.02 5.09 -34.35
N ARG A 668 2.27 5.31 -33.91
CA ARG A 668 2.71 6.65 -33.48
C ARG A 668 2.90 7.63 -34.63
N GLU A 669 3.43 7.16 -35.75
CA GLU A 669 3.65 7.99 -36.94
C GLU A 669 2.29 8.38 -37.52
N GLU A 670 1.38 7.42 -37.60
CA GLU A 670 0.01 7.63 -38.03
C GLU A 670 -0.77 8.56 -37.10
N LEU A 671 -0.57 8.44 -35.78
CA LEU A 671 -1.17 9.36 -34.81
C LEU A 671 -0.69 10.81 -35.00
N ARG A 672 0.53 11.01 -35.52
CA ARG A 672 1.05 12.34 -35.87
C ARG A 672 0.37 12.89 -37.13
N LEU A 673 0.06 12.05 -38.12
CA LEU A 673 -0.63 12.41 -39.36
C LEU A 673 -2.14 12.63 -39.14
N PHE A 674 -2.74 11.89 -38.21
CA PHE A 674 -4.15 12.02 -37.85
C PHE A 674 -4.48 13.40 -37.27
N LYS A 675 -3.61 13.98 -36.44
CA LYS A 675 -3.89 15.25 -35.74
C LYS A 675 -4.28 16.39 -36.68
N PRO A 676 -3.54 16.70 -37.77
CA PRO A 676 -3.98 17.66 -38.78
C PRO A 676 -5.32 17.32 -39.42
N ALA A 677 -5.54 16.06 -39.82
CA ALA A 677 -6.77 15.61 -40.48
C ALA A 677 -7.99 15.73 -39.55
N TYR A 678 -7.82 15.40 -38.28
CA TYR A 678 -8.83 15.52 -37.24
C TYR A 678 -9.26 16.98 -37.01
N ARG A 679 -8.31 17.91 -37.00
CA ARG A 679 -8.60 19.36 -36.88
C ARG A 679 -9.35 19.88 -38.09
N ALA A 680 -9.02 19.40 -39.29
CA ALA A 680 -9.66 19.84 -40.53
C ALA A 680 -11.15 19.43 -40.61
N ARG A 681 -11.53 18.33 -39.97
CA ARG A 681 -12.94 17.88 -39.88
C ARG A 681 -13.75 18.58 -38.79
N GLY A 682 -13.16 19.50 -38.03
CA GLY A 682 -13.84 20.28 -36.99
C GLY A 682 -14.33 19.41 -35.85
N GLY A 683 -13.39 18.78 -35.11
CA GLY A 683 -13.62 17.78 -34.03
C GLY A 683 -14.51 18.20 -32.84
N SER A 684 -15.74 18.59 -33.14
CA SER A 684 -16.84 18.91 -32.24
C SER A 684 -18.14 18.47 -32.93
N GLU A 685 -18.40 17.16 -32.92
CA GLU A 685 -19.76 16.62 -33.00
C GLU A 685 -20.11 15.99 -31.66
#